data_AF-A0A8C4HJJ2-F1
#
_entry.id   AF-A0A8C4HJJ2-F1
#
_cell.length_a   1.000
_cell.length_b   1.000
_cell.length_c   1.000
_cell.angle_alpha   90.00
_cell.angle_beta   90.00
_cell.angle_gamma   90.00
#
_symmetry.space_group_name_H-M   'P 1'
#
loop_
_entity.id
_entity.type
_entity.pdbx_description
1 polymer ?
#
loop_
_entity_poly.entity_id
_entity_poly.type
_entity_poly.pdbx_seq_one_letter_code
_entity_poly.pdbx_strand_id
1 'polypeptide(L)'
;CWGLLLHQPCSVPAISRQAQTTKKIFISWLLFLSLPDCPPLGLESLRVDDSQIQASSYQRSGLGPHRGRLNIQSGIEDGDLYDGAWCAEYKDQHQWLQVDAIYHTLFTGVILQGRNSIWSWDWVHTYKVQLSNDSVNWETCMNGTEEAIFEGNQNPETPVLGRLPVPTVARFIRINPQTWYFNGTICLRAEIMGCRVDDPTDIYASERELGSKDDLDFRHHNYKEMRKLMKSVTEECPDITHVYTIGKSYMGFKLYVMVISDNPSKHELGEPEFRYVAGMHGNEVLGRELVLNLMQYLCREYKKGNQRVVRLVTETRIHLLPSMNPDGYEDAYVKGSELAGWADGRYSFEGIDLNHNFPDLNNIMWDAQETAADKSKVSNHYIPIPEYYTKEDAMVAPETRAVISWMQDIPFVLSANLHGGELVVTYPFDCTRDWAPVEDTPTADNAFFRWLATVYASTNLVMANPDRRICHSEDFQSHNNIINGGAWHTVPGSMNDFSYLHTNCFEVTVELSCDKFPHASELPIEWENNKESLLVYMEQVGIKGVIRDKLTKQGIADAVIKVEDHDHDIRSAADGDYWRLLNPGEYKVVVWAEGYFPSMRRCNVGMEPHPTICDFTMTKTPLQRLKEIRAKGGKIPQDLQLRLRALRLRKLRASTKAINRRRESQRLQQARKARSTGAQRA
;
A
#
# COMPACT_ATOMS: atom_id res chain seq x y z
N CYS A 1 34.56 -54.06 34.61
CA CYS A 1 35.96 -54.46 34.89
C CYS A 1 36.91 -53.53 34.14
N TRP A 2 37.86 -53.00 34.88
CA TRP A 2 38.90 -52.04 34.48
C TRP A 2 39.83 -52.53 33.35
N GLY A 3 40.49 -51.58 32.67
CA GLY A 3 41.72 -51.87 31.95
C GLY A 3 42.19 -50.81 30.95
N LEU A 4 42.79 -49.72 31.45
CA LEU A 4 43.72 -48.86 30.69
C LEU A 4 44.98 -49.66 30.31
N LEU A 5 45.60 -49.33 29.16
CA LEU A 5 47.06 -49.28 29.01
C LEU A 5 47.47 -48.45 27.79
N LEU A 6 48.20 -47.36 28.09
CA LEU A 6 48.96 -46.49 27.19
C LEU A 6 50.36 -47.07 26.99
N HIS A 7 50.89 -47.03 25.76
CA HIS A 7 52.33 -46.80 25.50
C HIS A 7 52.56 -46.26 24.08
N GLN A 8 53.11 -45.04 24.01
CA GLN A 8 53.90 -44.48 22.90
C GLN A 8 55.38 -44.95 23.04
N PRO A 9 56.38 -44.66 22.14
CA PRO A 9 56.42 -43.65 21.07
C PRO A 9 57.16 -44.02 19.74
N CYS A 10 57.17 -43.03 18.83
CA CYS A 10 58.16 -42.75 17.76
C CYS A 10 58.30 -43.70 16.55
N SER A 11 57.95 -43.21 15.35
CA SER A 11 58.92 -42.66 14.37
C SER A 11 58.25 -42.38 13.01
N VAL A 12 58.56 -41.21 12.46
CA VAL A 12 58.19 -40.77 11.11
C VAL A 12 59.22 -41.31 10.12
N PRO A 13 58.79 -41.76 8.92
CA PRO A 13 59.55 -41.44 7.72
C PRO A 13 58.66 -40.72 6.70
N ALA A 14 59.18 -39.60 6.22
CA ALA A 14 58.64 -38.84 5.11
C ALA A 14 58.83 -39.60 3.80
N ILE A 15 57.76 -39.75 3.00
CA ILE A 15 57.86 -40.08 1.57
C ILE A 15 56.96 -39.16 0.75
N SER A 16 57.66 -38.35 -0.04
CA SER A 16 57.37 -37.76 -1.35
C SER A 16 55.99 -37.19 -1.71
N ARG A 17 56.01 -35.86 -1.89
CA ARG A 17 55.45 -35.08 -3.00
C ARG A 17 54.78 -35.89 -4.14
N GLN A 18 53.51 -36.23 -3.97
CA GLN A 18 52.58 -36.54 -5.07
C GLN A 18 51.11 -36.43 -4.61
N ALA A 19 50.75 -35.28 -4.02
CA ALA A 19 49.38 -35.05 -3.54
C ALA A 19 48.92 -33.58 -3.74
N GLN A 20 49.38 -32.94 -4.83
CA GLN A 20 48.95 -31.58 -5.21
C GLN A 20 48.33 -31.49 -6.61
N THR A 21 48.28 -32.58 -7.37
CA THR A 21 47.69 -32.60 -8.73
C THR A 21 46.27 -33.15 -8.78
N THR A 22 45.79 -33.84 -7.74
CA THR A 22 44.43 -34.42 -7.68
C THR A 22 43.39 -33.56 -6.95
N LYS A 23 43.80 -32.51 -6.22
CA LYS A 23 42.86 -31.51 -5.64
C LYS A 23 42.49 -30.36 -6.58
N LYS A 24 43.26 -30.13 -7.66
CA LYS A 24 42.92 -29.14 -8.70
C LYS A 24 41.91 -29.65 -9.71
N ILE A 25 41.82 -30.97 -9.92
CA ILE A 25 40.85 -31.56 -10.85
C ILE A 25 39.46 -31.64 -10.20
N PHE A 26 39.35 -31.91 -8.89
CA PHE A 26 38.04 -31.96 -8.20
C PHE A 26 37.38 -30.59 -8.00
N ILE A 27 38.15 -29.50 -7.89
CA ILE A 27 37.60 -28.14 -7.81
C ILE A 27 37.28 -27.59 -9.21
N SER A 28 37.97 -28.06 -10.26
CA SER A 28 37.67 -27.69 -11.65
C SER A 28 36.42 -28.38 -12.21
N TRP A 29 35.96 -29.50 -11.63
CA TRP A 29 34.74 -30.19 -12.06
C TRP A 29 33.46 -29.68 -11.37
N LEU A 30 33.58 -29.01 -10.22
CA LEU A 30 32.46 -28.33 -9.55
C LEU A 30 32.23 -26.89 -10.05
N LEU A 31 33.16 -26.36 -10.85
CA LEU A 31 33.07 -25.07 -11.53
C LEU A 31 32.52 -25.19 -12.97
N PHE A 32 32.15 -26.39 -13.41
CA PHE A 32 31.41 -26.59 -14.66
C PHE A 32 29.95 -26.93 -14.35
N LEU A 33 29.09 -25.99 -14.73
CA LEU A 33 27.64 -26.08 -14.95
C LEU A 33 26.72 -25.77 -13.75
N SER A 34 26.95 -24.66 -13.05
CA SER A 34 25.79 -23.75 -12.90
C SER A 34 25.66 -23.02 -14.22
N LEU A 35 24.65 -23.36 -15.03
CA LEU A 35 24.31 -22.54 -16.18
C LEU A 35 24.14 -21.08 -15.71
N PRO A 36 24.61 -20.07 -16.46
CA PRO A 36 24.39 -18.67 -16.08
C PRO A 36 22.88 -18.45 -15.89
N ASP A 37 22.48 -17.96 -14.72
CA ASP A 37 21.08 -17.62 -14.44
C ASP A 37 20.89 -16.19 -14.93
N CYS A 38 20.19 -16.04 -16.05
CA CYS A 38 19.93 -14.74 -16.65
C CYS A 38 18.62 -14.16 -16.12
N PRO A 39 18.49 -12.82 -16.05
CA PRO A 39 17.25 -12.17 -15.65
C PRO A 39 16.13 -12.36 -16.71
N PRO A 40 14.87 -12.07 -16.34
CA PRO A 40 13.80 -11.96 -17.32
C PRO A 40 14.07 -10.82 -18.31
N LEU A 41 13.68 -11.01 -19.57
CA LEU A 41 13.74 -9.96 -20.59
C LEU A 41 12.74 -8.84 -20.32
N GLY A 42 11.64 -9.15 -19.63
CA GLY A 42 10.64 -8.17 -19.19
C GLY A 42 9.40 -8.18 -20.07
N LEU A 43 8.86 -9.37 -20.35
CA LEU A 43 7.52 -9.50 -20.90
C LEU A 43 6.48 -9.07 -19.87
N GLU A 44 6.62 -9.48 -18.60
CA GLU A 44 5.75 -9.09 -17.48
C GLU A 44 5.92 -7.62 -17.10
N SER A 45 7.16 -7.16 -16.93
CA SER A 45 7.47 -5.77 -16.57
C SER A 45 7.35 -4.77 -17.72
N LEU A 46 6.90 -5.23 -18.90
CA LEU A 46 6.66 -4.44 -20.11
C LEU A 46 7.90 -3.77 -20.71
N ARG A 47 9.12 -4.17 -20.33
CA ARG A 47 10.37 -3.73 -20.98
C ARG A 47 10.48 -4.23 -22.42
N VAL A 48 9.85 -5.37 -22.73
CA VAL A 48 9.67 -5.85 -24.10
C VAL A 48 8.45 -5.15 -24.70
N ASP A 49 8.65 -4.35 -25.74
CA ASP A 49 7.58 -3.64 -26.45
C ASP A 49 6.66 -4.58 -27.25
N ASP A 50 5.41 -4.20 -27.49
CA ASP A 50 4.47 -5.01 -28.27
C ASP A 50 4.97 -5.30 -29.70
N SER A 51 5.73 -4.39 -30.30
CA SER A 51 6.33 -4.58 -31.64
C SER A 51 7.41 -5.67 -31.67
N GLN A 52 7.98 -6.04 -30.52
CA GLN A 52 8.97 -7.11 -30.40
C GLN A 52 8.32 -8.50 -30.34
N ILE A 53 6.99 -8.59 -30.22
CA ILE A 53 6.27 -9.86 -30.06
C ILE A 53 5.42 -10.15 -31.29
N GLN A 54 5.61 -11.33 -31.88
CA GLN A 54 4.87 -11.79 -33.05
C GLN A 54 4.35 -13.21 -32.85
N ALA A 55 3.33 -13.60 -33.61
CA ALA A 55 2.81 -14.96 -33.58
C ALA A 55 2.47 -15.48 -34.98
N SER A 56 2.41 -16.79 -35.11
CA SER A 56 2.00 -17.48 -36.33
C SER A 56 0.56 -17.16 -36.75
N SER A 57 -0.33 -17.08 -35.76
CA SER A 57 -1.75 -16.77 -35.89
C SER A 57 -2.31 -16.35 -34.53
N TYR A 58 -3.50 -15.75 -34.52
CA TYR A 58 -4.23 -15.46 -33.28
C TYR A 58 -5.74 -15.36 -33.56
N GLN A 59 -6.57 -15.82 -32.63
CA GLN A 59 -8.03 -15.90 -32.84
C GLN A 59 -8.72 -14.54 -33.02
N ARG A 60 -8.25 -13.54 -32.29
CA ARG A 60 -8.79 -12.17 -32.27
C ARG A 60 -7.77 -11.22 -31.64
N SER A 61 -7.97 -9.91 -31.82
CA SER A 61 -7.04 -8.89 -31.31
C SER A 61 -6.77 -9.04 -29.81
N GLY A 62 -7.80 -9.24 -28.99
CA GLY A 62 -7.64 -9.44 -27.54
C GLY A 62 -6.85 -10.68 -27.12
N LEU A 63 -6.60 -11.61 -28.05
CA LEU A 63 -5.78 -12.82 -27.87
C LEU A 63 -4.50 -12.81 -28.71
N GLY A 64 -4.05 -11.60 -29.09
CA GLY A 64 -2.86 -11.40 -29.93
C GLY A 64 -1.53 -11.65 -29.20
N PRO A 65 -0.41 -11.61 -29.94
CA PRO A 65 0.93 -11.83 -29.37
C PRO A 65 1.28 -10.89 -28.21
N HIS A 66 0.82 -9.64 -28.26
CA HIS A 66 1.02 -8.62 -27.21
C HIS A 66 0.41 -9.00 -25.84
N ARG A 67 -0.43 -10.05 -25.80
CA ARG A 67 -1.03 -10.62 -24.59
C ARG A 67 -0.33 -11.90 -24.13
N GLY A 68 0.67 -12.39 -24.86
CA GLY A 68 1.45 -13.59 -24.50
C GLY A 68 2.48 -13.35 -23.40
N ARG A 69 2.19 -12.46 -22.43
CA ARG A 69 3.11 -12.01 -21.38
C ARG A 69 2.77 -12.70 -20.06
N LEU A 70 3.79 -13.08 -19.30
CA LEU A 70 3.63 -13.68 -17.98
C LEU A 70 2.76 -12.78 -17.08
N ASN A 71 1.88 -13.41 -16.28
CA ASN A 71 0.98 -12.78 -15.33
C ASN A 71 0.02 -11.72 -15.89
N ILE A 72 -0.12 -11.56 -17.21
CA ILE A 72 -1.12 -10.64 -17.75
C ILE A 72 -2.53 -11.08 -17.33
N GLN A 73 -3.34 -10.13 -16.88
CA GLN A 73 -4.72 -10.38 -16.45
C GLN A 73 -5.73 -10.09 -17.56
N SER A 74 -6.81 -10.85 -17.59
CA SER A 74 -7.93 -10.60 -18.50
C SER A 74 -8.89 -9.55 -17.95
N GLY A 75 -9.60 -8.87 -18.85
CA GLY A 75 -10.85 -8.20 -18.52
C GLY A 75 -11.92 -9.19 -18.02
N ILE A 76 -13.04 -8.63 -17.55
CA ILE A 76 -14.17 -9.41 -17.02
C ILE A 76 -15.07 -9.91 -18.17
N GLU A 77 -15.07 -9.22 -19.32
CA GLU A 77 -15.91 -9.56 -20.48
C GLU A 77 -15.17 -10.50 -21.44
N ASP A 78 -15.79 -11.61 -21.87
CA ASP A 78 -15.19 -12.49 -22.88
C ASP A 78 -15.26 -11.86 -24.27
N GLY A 79 -14.16 -11.93 -25.02
CA GLY A 79 -14.10 -11.47 -26.41
C GLY A 79 -13.87 -9.97 -26.56
N ASP A 80 -13.50 -9.28 -25.48
CA ASP A 80 -13.07 -7.89 -25.51
C ASP A 80 -11.65 -7.74 -26.10
N LEU A 81 -11.09 -6.53 -25.98
CA LEU A 81 -9.74 -6.22 -26.45
C LEU A 81 -8.64 -6.71 -25.50
N TYR A 82 -8.97 -7.30 -24.34
CA TYR A 82 -8.07 -7.52 -23.21
C TYR A 82 -8.23 -8.91 -22.60
N ASP A 83 -8.11 -9.98 -23.39
CA ASP A 83 -8.08 -11.35 -22.85
C ASP A 83 -6.71 -11.72 -22.24
N GLY A 84 -6.64 -12.71 -21.36
CA GLY A 84 -5.45 -13.00 -20.55
C GLY A 84 -4.42 -13.95 -21.15
N ALA A 85 -4.20 -13.96 -22.47
CA ALA A 85 -3.11 -14.71 -23.13
C ALA A 85 -2.98 -14.40 -24.63
N TRP A 86 -1.89 -14.86 -25.26
CA TRP A 86 -1.91 -15.15 -26.69
C TRP A 86 -2.60 -16.50 -26.93
N CYS A 87 -3.54 -16.57 -27.88
CA CYS A 87 -4.17 -17.82 -28.31
C CYS A 87 -4.14 -17.98 -29.83
N ALA A 88 -3.59 -19.08 -30.32
CA ALA A 88 -3.49 -19.37 -31.74
C ALA A 88 -4.86 -19.63 -32.39
N GLU A 89 -5.00 -19.23 -33.66
CA GLU A 89 -6.20 -19.43 -34.46
C GLU A 89 -6.39 -20.91 -34.81
N TYR A 90 -5.30 -21.58 -35.21
CA TYR A 90 -5.31 -22.97 -35.64
C TYR A 90 -4.78 -23.90 -34.54
N LYS A 91 -5.43 -25.07 -34.38
CA LYS A 91 -5.05 -26.10 -33.40
C LYS A 91 -4.12 -27.14 -34.01
N ASP A 92 -2.92 -26.72 -34.40
CA ASP A 92 -1.89 -27.60 -34.98
C ASP A 92 -0.50 -27.30 -34.39
N GLN A 93 0.49 -28.14 -34.73
CA GLN A 93 1.85 -28.05 -34.18
C GLN A 93 2.74 -27.03 -34.90
N HIS A 94 2.21 -26.27 -35.87
CA HIS A 94 2.96 -25.25 -36.61
C HIS A 94 2.83 -23.85 -35.97
N GLN A 95 2.10 -23.75 -34.86
CA GLN A 95 1.89 -22.47 -34.18
C GLN A 95 3.13 -22.06 -33.37
N TRP A 96 3.34 -20.74 -33.27
CA TRP A 96 4.44 -20.18 -32.49
C TRP A 96 4.15 -18.77 -31.97
N LEU A 97 4.74 -18.47 -30.80
CA LEU A 97 4.93 -17.12 -30.28
C LEU A 97 6.42 -16.78 -30.38
N GLN A 98 6.76 -15.60 -30.88
CA GLN A 98 8.11 -15.14 -31.16
C GLN A 98 8.39 -13.85 -30.39
N VAL A 99 9.61 -13.75 -29.84
CA VAL A 99 10.13 -12.54 -29.21
C VAL A 99 11.44 -12.13 -29.87
N ASP A 100 11.56 -10.85 -30.26
CA ASP A 100 12.81 -10.21 -30.69
C ASP A 100 13.49 -9.55 -29.48
N ALA A 101 14.67 -10.03 -29.08
CA ALA A 101 15.43 -9.42 -27.99
C ALA A 101 16.16 -8.13 -28.40
N ILE A 102 16.02 -7.68 -29.66
CA ILE A 102 16.69 -6.54 -30.31
C ILE A 102 18.21 -6.73 -30.48
N TYR A 103 18.87 -7.32 -29.48
CA TYR A 103 20.31 -7.58 -29.44
C TYR A 103 20.59 -9.08 -29.35
N HIS A 104 21.84 -9.46 -29.65
CA HIS A 104 22.32 -10.79 -29.34
C HIS A 104 22.23 -11.03 -27.83
N THR A 105 21.50 -12.07 -27.48
CA THR A 105 21.11 -12.41 -26.13
C THR A 105 21.41 -13.88 -25.90
N LEU A 106 22.08 -14.18 -24.79
CA LEU A 106 22.25 -15.53 -24.31
C LEU A 106 20.94 -15.98 -23.66
N PHE A 107 20.14 -16.74 -24.40
CA PHE A 107 18.90 -17.32 -23.87
C PHE A 107 19.23 -18.51 -22.98
N THR A 108 18.53 -18.61 -21.85
CA THR A 108 18.76 -19.64 -20.82
C THR A 108 17.50 -20.41 -20.43
N GLY A 109 16.31 -19.86 -20.69
CA GLY A 109 15.06 -20.52 -20.35
C GLY A 109 13.83 -19.76 -20.82
N VAL A 110 12.69 -20.43 -20.72
CA VAL A 110 11.35 -19.88 -20.98
C VAL A 110 10.47 -20.26 -19.80
N ILE A 111 9.71 -19.30 -19.28
CA ILE A 111 8.67 -19.55 -18.29
C ILE A 111 7.33 -19.50 -19.03
N LEU A 112 6.54 -20.55 -18.89
CA LEU A 112 5.19 -20.62 -19.45
C LEU A 112 4.12 -20.54 -18.37
N GLN A 113 3.00 -19.95 -18.73
CA GLN A 113 1.79 -19.88 -17.92
C GLN A 113 0.58 -20.03 -18.86
N GLY A 114 -0.53 -20.62 -18.39
CA GLY A 114 -1.73 -20.77 -19.20
C GLY A 114 -2.55 -19.47 -19.29
N ARG A 115 -3.74 -19.50 -19.89
CA ARG A 115 -4.59 -18.31 -20.08
C ARG A 115 -5.30 -17.90 -18.80
N ASN A 116 -5.14 -16.64 -18.40
CA ASN A 116 -6.03 -16.07 -17.39
C ASN A 116 -7.40 -15.76 -18.02
N SER A 117 -8.45 -16.37 -17.49
CA SER A 117 -9.84 -16.18 -17.93
C SER A 117 -10.79 -16.77 -16.91
N ILE A 118 -11.87 -16.05 -16.60
CA ILE A 118 -12.98 -16.59 -15.80
C ILE A 118 -13.93 -17.46 -16.65
N TRP A 119 -13.82 -17.42 -17.98
CA TRP A 119 -14.74 -18.05 -18.93
C TRP A 119 -14.17 -19.33 -19.55
N SER A 120 -12.84 -19.46 -19.61
CA SER A 120 -12.16 -20.47 -20.41
C SER A 120 -10.93 -21.04 -19.71
N TRP A 121 -10.59 -22.27 -20.08
CA TRP A 121 -9.53 -23.06 -19.47
C TRP A 121 -8.60 -23.53 -20.59
N ASP A 122 -7.50 -22.80 -20.80
CA ASP A 122 -6.58 -23.04 -21.91
C ASP A 122 -5.13 -22.98 -21.43
N TRP A 123 -4.32 -23.99 -21.79
CA TRP A 123 -2.89 -24.01 -21.53
C TRP A 123 -2.16 -25.02 -22.42
N VAL A 124 -0.85 -24.82 -22.57
CA VAL A 124 0.06 -25.70 -23.30
C VAL A 124 0.72 -26.68 -22.34
N HIS A 125 0.67 -27.97 -22.68
CA HIS A 125 1.26 -29.06 -21.89
C HIS A 125 2.71 -29.32 -22.24
N THR A 126 3.07 -29.25 -23.52
CA THR A 126 4.47 -29.43 -23.96
C THR A 126 4.78 -28.50 -25.12
N TYR A 127 6.02 -28.03 -25.21
CA TYR A 127 6.47 -27.13 -26.26
C TYR A 127 7.91 -27.41 -26.69
N LYS A 128 8.29 -26.89 -27.85
CA LYS A 128 9.69 -26.81 -28.31
C LYS A 128 10.12 -25.35 -28.35
N VAL A 129 11.42 -25.11 -28.36
CA VAL A 129 12.00 -23.78 -28.52
C VAL A 129 12.86 -23.75 -29.77
N GLN A 130 12.72 -22.69 -30.57
CA GLN A 130 13.57 -22.42 -31.73
C GLN A 130 14.25 -21.06 -31.57
N LEU A 131 15.46 -20.93 -32.10
CA LEU A 131 16.29 -19.74 -31.97
C LEU A 131 16.77 -19.28 -33.36
N SER A 132 16.96 -17.99 -33.53
CA SER A 132 17.40 -17.41 -34.80
C SER A 132 18.17 -16.11 -34.62
N ASN A 133 19.08 -15.81 -35.55
CA ASN A 133 19.79 -14.53 -35.63
C ASN A 133 19.16 -13.56 -36.66
N ASP A 134 18.37 -14.08 -37.60
CA ASP A 134 17.87 -13.33 -38.75
C ASP A 134 16.34 -13.41 -38.94
N SER A 135 15.63 -14.09 -38.03
CA SER A 135 14.18 -14.40 -38.10
C SER A 135 13.73 -15.28 -39.28
N VAL A 136 14.65 -15.72 -40.13
CA VAL A 136 14.38 -16.50 -41.34
C VAL A 136 14.83 -17.94 -41.16
N ASN A 137 16.07 -18.13 -40.70
CA ASN A 137 16.67 -19.43 -40.43
C ASN A 137 16.53 -19.76 -38.95
N TRP A 138 15.86 -20.88 -38.64
CA TRP A 138 15.53 -21.27 -37.28
C TRP A 138 16.21 -22.58 -36.92
N GLU A 139 16.86 -22.59 -35.75
CA GLU A 139 17.49 -23.77 -35.17
C GLU A 139 16.67 -24.24 -33.96
N THR A 140 16.26 -25.51 -33.97
CA THR A 140 15.55 -26.11 -32.83
C THR A 140 16.52 -26.36 -31.68
N CYS A 141 16.11 -26.03 -30.46
CA CYS A 141 16.87 -26.36 -29.26
C CYS A 141 17.00 -27.89 -29.11
N MET A 142 18.22 -28.37 -28.83
CA MET A 142 18.53 -29.79 -28.74
C MET A 142 18.86 -30.20 -27.30
N ASN A 143 18.42 -31.38 -26.89
CA ASN A 143 18.88 -32.06 -25.68
C ASN A 143 19.80 -33.21 -26.09
N GLY A 144 21.11 -32.92 -26.17
CA GLY A 144 22.07 -33.85 -26.76
C GLY A 144 21.84 -33.97 -28.27
N THR A 145 21.39 -35.13 -28.73
CA THR A 145 21.16 -35.42 -30.17
C THR A 145 19.69 -35.35 -30.58
N GLU A 146 18.77 -35.19 -29.63
CA GLU A 146 17.33 -35.14 -29.87
C GLU A 146 16.80 -33.72 -29.70
N GLU A 147 15.70 -33.39 -30.38
CA GLU A 147 15.02 -32.11 -30.17
C GLU A 147 14.50 -32.02 -28.73
N ALA A 148 14.79 -30.92 -28.05
CA ALA A 148 14.34 -30.70 -26.69
C ALA A 148 12.83 -30.45 -26.66
N ILE A 149 12.09 -31.29 -25.91
CA ILE A 149 10.69 -31.09 -25.57
C ILE A 149 10.63 -30.64 -24.12
N PHE A 150 9.98 -29.51 -23.88
CA PHE A 150 9.81 -28.90 -22.57
C PHE A 150 8.40 -29.18 -22.05
N GLU A 151 8.31 -29.50 -20.76
CA GLU A 151 7.05 -29.59 -20.04
C GLU A 151 6.55 -28.17 -19.75
N GLY A 152 5.29 -27.91 -20.08
CA GLY A 152 4.57 -26.66 -19.84
C GLY A 152 3.65 -26.77 -18.63
N ASN A 153 2.45 -26.20 -18.74
CA ASN A 153 1.54 -26.04 -17.63
C ASN A 153 0.58 -27.24 -17.46
N GLN A 154 0.07 -27.38 -16.24
CA GLN A 154 -1.01 -28.31 -15.90
C GLN A 154 -2.32 -27.58 -15.54
N ASN A 155 -2.24 -26.27 -15.36
CA ASN A 155 -3.35 -25.39 -15.03
C ASN A 155 -3.07 -23.99 -15.60
N PRO A 156 -4.05 -23.06 -15.59
CA PRO A 156 -3.87 -21.75 -16.19
C PRO A 156 -2.95 -20.78 -15.42
N GLU A 157 -2.75 -20.99 -14.12
CA GLU A 157 -2.20 -19.97 -13.21
C GLU A 157 -0.75 -20.20 -12.80
N THR A 158 -0.30 -21.45 -12.66
CA THR A 158 1.05 -21.74 -12.15
C THR A 158 2.12 -21.53 -13.23
N PRO A 159 3.08 -20.62 -13.03
CA PRO A 159 4.23 -20.47 -13.93
C PRO A 159 5.14 -21.71 -13.89
N VAL A 160 5.67 -22.12 -15.04
CA VAL A 160 6.56 -23.29 -15.16
C VAL A 160 7.80 -22.91 -15.97
N LEU A 161 8.98 -23.08 -15.36
CA LEU A 161 10.27 -22.81 -15.99
C LEU A 161 10.78 -24.03 -16.77
N GLY A 162 10.94 -23.87 -18.08
CA GLY A 162 11.73 -24.75 -18.94
C GLY A 162 13.12 -24.18 -19.19
N ARG A 163 14.13 -24.72 -18.50
CA ARG A 163 15.54 -24.33 -18.70
C ARG A 163 16.10 -24.97 -19.95
N LEU A 164 16.74 -24.18 -20.82
CA LEU A 164 17.39 -24.69 -22.02
C LEU A 164 18.54 -25.64 -21.62
N PRO A 165 18.62 -26.85 -22.20
CA PRO A 165 19.71 -27.79 -21.89
C PRO A 165 21.10 -27.19 -22.15
N VAL A 166 21.20 -26.36 -23.19
CA VAL A 166 22.38 -25.59 -23.54
C VAL A 166 21.95 -24.14 -23.77
N PRO A 167 22.45 -23.18 -22.98
CA PRO A 167 22.26 -21.76 -23.25
C PRO A 167 22.83 -21.38 -24.61
N THR A 168 22.06 -20.61 -25.37
CA THR A 168 22.38 -20.31 -26.77
C THR A 168 22.26 -18.83 -27.03
N VAL A 169 23.26 -18.26 -27.69
CA VAL A 169 23.25 -16.87 -28.13
C VAL A 169 22.44 -16.77 -29.41
N ALA A 170 21.38 -15.98 -29.39
CA ALA A 170 20.60 -15.63 -30.56
C ALA A 170 19.99 -14.24 -30.43
N ARG A 171 19.28 -13.74 -31.45
CA ARG A 171 18.48 -12.50 -31.33
C ARG A 171 17.00 -12.80 -31.11
N PHE A 172 16.48 -13.82 -31.78
CA PHE A 172 15.07 -14.18 -31.75
C PHE A 172 14.89 -15.53 -31.08
N ILE A 173 13.78 -15.67 -30.35
CA ILE A 173 13.32 -16.92 -29.76
C ILE A 173 11.87 -17.19 -30.15
N ARG A 174 11.55 -18.46 -30.43
CA ARG A 174 10.20 -18.96 -30.70
C ARG A 174 9.84 -20.05 -29.71
N ILE A 175 8.60 -19.97 -29.21
CA ILE A 175 7.95 -20.99 -28.41
C ILE A 175 6.95 -21.70 -29.33
N ASN A 176 7.12 -23.01 -29.52
CA ASN A 176 6.33 -23.82 -30.45
C ASN A 176 5.51 -24.89 -29.69
N PRO A 177 4.22 -24.64 -29.40
CA PRO A 177 3.36 -25.60 -28.71
C PRO A 177 3.26 -26.94 -29.45
N GLN A 178 3.37 -28.06 -28.72
CA GLN A 178 3.32 -29.42 -29.27
C GLN A 178 2.06 -30.17 -28.81
N THR A 179 1.69 -30.01 -27.55
CA THR A 179 0.46 -30.54 -26.96
C THR A 179 -0.16 -29.50 -26.03
N TRP A 180 -1.47 -29.54 -25.86
CA TRP A 180 -2.25 -28.57 -25.08
C TRP A 180 -3.45 -29.28 -24.44
N TYR A 181 -4.13 -28.58 -23.54
CA TYR A 181 -5.32 -29.12 -22.89
C TYR A 181 -6.36 -29.60 -23.92
N PHE A 182 -6.76 -30.87 -23.83
CA PHE A 182 -7.55 -31.53 -24.87
C PHE A 182 -8.93 -30.89 -25.12
N ASN A 183 -9.51 -30.27 -24.09
CA ASN A 183 -10.78 -29.55 -24.17
C ASN A 183 -10.61 -28.04 -24.46
N GLY A 184 -9.38 -27.55 -24.57
CA GLY A 184 -9.05 -26.14 -24.78
C GLY A 184 -8.50 -25.85 -26.18
N THR A 185 -7.76 -24.74 -26.26
CA THR A 185 -7.05 -24.22 -27.43
C THR A 185 -5.57 -24.00 -27.08
N ILE A 186 -4.76 -23.65 -28.09
CA ILE A 186 -3.35 -23.31 -27.87
C ILE A 186 -3.31 -21.88 -27.33
N CYS A 187 -3.22 -21.73 -26.02
CA CYS A 187 -3.01 -20.45 -25.36
C CYS A 187 -1.84 -20.52 -24.40
N LEU A 188 -1.04 -19.46 -24.38
CA LEU A 188 0.02 -19.31 -23.40
C LEU A 188 0.34 -17.84 -23.11
N ARG A 189 0.88 -17.64 -21.92
CA ARG A 189 1.61 -16.47 -21.42
C ARG A 189 3.06 -16.90 -21.22
N ALA A 190 4.00 -15.99 -21.41
CA ALA A 190 5.42 -16.32 -21.32
C ALA A 190 6.28 -15.21 -20.71
N GLU A 191 7.39 -15.62 -20.11
CA GLU A 191 8.56 -14.79 -19.84
C GLU A 191 9.80 -15.50 -20.40
N ILE A 192 10.80 -14.73 -20.83
CA ILE A 192 12.01 -15.25 -21.45
C ILE A 192 13.21 -14.89 -20.57
N MET A 193 14.00 -15.90 -20.22
CA MET A 193 15.22 -15.70 -19.42
C MET A 193 16.41 -15.50 -20.36
N GLY A 194 17.05 -14.33 -20.31
CA GLY A 194 18.13 -13.98 -21.23
C GLY A 194 19.03 -12.85 -20.77
N CYS A 195 20.34 -13.00 -21.01
CA CYS A 195 21.32 -11.95 -20.74
C CYS A 195 21.79 -11.36 -22.06
N ARG A 196 21.84 -10.04 -22.16
CA ARG A 196 22.48 -9.38 -23.30
C ARG A 196 23.95 -9.83 -23.41
N VAL A 197 24.40 -10.09 -24.63
CA VAL A 197 25.81 -10.34 -24.93
C VAL A 197 26.43 -9.03 -25.39
N ASP A 198 27.45 -8.57 -24.67
CA ASP A 198 28.15 -7.33 -25.03
C ASP A 198 28.83 -7.46 -26.39
N ASP A 199 28.51 -6.52 -27.29
CA ASP A 199 29.26 -6.32 -28.52
C ASP A 199 30.34 -5.25 -28.28
N PRO A 200 31.64 -5.58 -28.38
CA PRO A 200 32.73 -4.62 -28.19
C PRO A 200 32.68 -3.43 -29.16
N THR A 201 31.88 -3.51 -30.22
CA THR A 201 31.70 -2.45 -31.22
C THR A 201 30.48 -1.56 -30.97
N ASP A 202 29.60 -1.92 -30.01
CA ASP A 202 28.46 -1.10 -29.62
C ASP A 202 28.87 0.01 -28.65
N ILE A 203 29.21 1.17 -29.23
CA ILE A 203 29.58 2.39 -28.50
C ILE A 203 28.44 2.98 -27.64
N TYR A 204 27.20 2.49 -27.78
CA TYR A 204 26.04 2.94 -27.00
C TYR A 204 25.65 1.97 -25.87
N ALA A 205 26.39 0.87 -25.68
CA ALA A 205 26.10 -0.11 -24.64
C ALA A 205 26.13 0.49 -23.22
N SER A 206 27.06 1.43 -22.95
CA SER A 206 27.22 2.05 -21.64
C SER A 206 26.15 3.09 -21.27
N GLU A 207 25.35 3.57 -22.24
CA GLU A 207 24.33 4.61 -21.99
C GLU A 207 22.96 4.03 -21.58
N ARG A 208 22.75 2.71 -21.68
CA ARG A 208 21.40 2.10 -21.55
C ARG A 208 21.15 1.26 -20.30
N GLU A 209 22.17 0.88 -19.54
CA GLU A 209 21.97 0.39 -18.17
C GLU A 209 21.91 1.58 -17.21
N LEU A 210 20.80 2.31 -17.24
CA LEU A 210 20.49 3.33 -16.25
C LEU A 210 20.18 2.64 -14.90
N GLY A 211 21.23 2.25 -14.19
CA GLY A 211 21.14 1.96 -12.78
C GLY A 211 20.93 3.24 -11.96
N SER A 212 20.51 3.10 -10.72
CA SER A 212 20.49 4.22 -9.78
C SER A 212 21.91 4.74 -9.52
N LYS A 213 22.05 6.05 -9.36
CA LYS A 213 23.30 6.67 -8.89
C LYS A 213 23.46 6.59 -7.38
N ASP A 214 22.39 6.23 -6.66
CA ASP A 214 22.40 6.07 -5.23
C ASP A 214 23.01 4.71 -4.88
N ASP A 215 24.03 4.71 -4.01
CA ASP A 215 24.72 3.49 -3.56
C ASP A 215 23.88 2.75 -2.50
N LEU A 216 22.76 2.13 -2.89
CA LEU A 216 21.80 1.42 -2.01
C LEU A 216 21.86 -0.11 -2.20
N ASP A 217 21.42 -0.89 -1.20
CA ASP A 217 21.30 -2.36 -1.32
C ASP A 217 20.07 -2.73 -2.18
N PHE A 218 20.25 -2.90 -3.49
CA PHE A 218 19.22 -3.31 -4.45
C PHE A 218 19.20 -4.82 -4.63
N ARG A 219 18.30 -5.48 -3.91
CA ARG A 219 17.98 -6.92 -4.02
C ARG A 219 16.72 -7.21 -3.20
N HIS A 220 16.15 -8.39 -3.36
CA HIS A 220 15.08 -8.83 -2.47
C HIS A 220 15.59 -9.26 -1.10
N HIS A 221 14.95 -8.76 -0.06
CA HIS A 221 15.33 -9.02 1.32
C HIS A 221 14.34 -9.97 2.00
N ASN A 222 14.71 -11.23 2.25
CA ASN A 222 13.97 -12.09 3.18
C ASN A 222 13.84 -11.44 4.57
N TYR A 223 12.95 -11.94 5.40
CA TYR A 223 12.64 -11.38 6.72
C TYR A 223 13.90 -11.19 7.58
N LYS A 224 14.84 -12.13 7.52
CA LYS A 224 16.11 -12.03 8.27
C LYS A 224 17.01 -10.93 7.72
N GLU A 225 17.10 -10.80 6.41
CA GLU A 225 17.91 -9.79 5.73
C GLU A 225 17.33 -8.39 5.85
N MET A 226 16.01 -8.23 5.73
CA MET A 226 15.29 -6.99 5.99
C MET A 226 15.63 -6.46 7.38
N ARG A 227 15.52 -7.32 8.41
CA ARG A 227 15.90 -6.95 9.78
C ARG A 227 17.37 -6.56 9.92
N LYS A 228 18.26 -7.23 9.18
CA LYS A 228 19.69 -6.93 9.18
C LYS A 228 19.95 -5.55 8.56
N LEU A 229 19.27 -5.23 7.46
CA LEU A 229 19.36 -3.93 6.79
C LEU A 229 18.82 -2.80 7.68
N MET A 230 17.64 -2.99 8.27
CA MET A 230 17.09 -2.01 9.22
C MET A 230 18.05 -1.74 10.38
N LYS A 231 18.65 -2.81 10.92
CA LYS A 231 19.67 -2.69 11.97
C LYS A 231 20.90 -1.92 11.48
N SER A 232 21.40 -2.18 10.28
CA SER A 232 22.57 -1.46 9.76
C SER A 232 22.28 0.03 9.52
N VAL A 233 21.08 0.40 9.09
CA VAL A 233 20.68 1.81 8.98
C VAL A 233 20.66 2.49 10.36
N THR A 234 20.16 1.80 11.39
CA THR A 234 20.22 2.32 12.77
C THR A 234 21.63 2.46 13.30
N GLU A 235 22.52 1.52 12.98
CA GLU A 235 23.95 1.63 13.33
C GLU A 235 24.65 2.77 12.58
N GLU A 236 24.20 3.09 11.36
CA GLU A 236 24.75 4.18 10.54
C GLU A 236 24.26 5.57 10.98
N CYS A 237 23.01 5.67 11.42
CA CYS A 237 22.30 6.89 11.83
C CYS A 237 21.57 6.73 13.18
N PRO A 238 22.26 6.48 14.30
CA PRO A 238 21.62 6.20 15.58
C PRO A 238 20.88 7.41 16.16
N ASP A 239 21.32 8.63 15.85
CA ASP A 239 20.77 9.85 16.43
C ASP A 239 19.39 10.21 15.85
N ILE A 240 19.09 9.73 14.64
CA ILE A 240 17.86 10.07 13.91
C ILE A 240 16.96 8.87 13.64
N THR A 241 17.29 7.68 14.14
CA THR A 241 16.49 6.47 13.86
C THR A 241 16.11 5.71 15.12
N HIS A 242 14.93 5.08 15.08
CA HIS A 242 14.48 4.17 16.13
C HIS A 242 13.67 3.02 15.54
N VAL A 243 14.02 1.77 15.86
CA VAL A 243 13.28 0.59 15.40
C VAL A 243 12.46 0.01 16.53
N TYR A 244 11.16 -0.17 16.29
CA TYR A 244 10.23 -0.81 17.23
C TYR A 244 9.33 -1.81 16.48
N THR A 245 8.44 -2.46 17.22
CA THR A 245 7.52 -3.48 16.67
C THR A 245 6.09 -3.20 17.10
N ILE A 246 5.15 -3.30 16.16
CA ILE A 246 3.73 -3.02 16.39
C ILE A 246 2.91 -4.28 16.73
N GLY A 247 3.49 -5.45 16.50
CA GLY A 247 2.83 -6.72 16.73
C GLY A 247 3.60 -7.88 16.13
N LYS A 248 2.92 -9.00 15.91
CA LYS A 248 3.44 -10.16 15.23
C LYS A 248 2.42 -10.67 14.21
N SER A 249 2.90 -11.24 13.13
CA SER A 249 2.12 -12.01 12.18
C SER A 249 1.65 -13.32 12.80
N TYR A 250 0.83 -14.06 12.06
CA TYR A 250 0.36 -15.37 12.48
C TYR A 250 1.52 -16.35 12.79
N MET A 251 2.52 -16.41 11.90
CA MET A 251 3.71 -17.26 12.08
C MET A 251 4.70 -16.73 13.12
N GLY A 252 4.38 -15.61 13.78
CA GLY A 252 5.16 -15.04 14.87
C GLY A 252 6.28 -14.10 14.42
N PHE A 253 6.33 -13.71 13.14
CA PHE A 253 7.24 -12.68 12.67
C PHE A 253 6.80 -11.32 13.22
N LYS A 254 7.73 -10.61 13.85
CA LYS A 254 7.47 -9.24 14.33
C LYS A 254 7.29 -8.30 13.16
N LEU A 255 6.25 -7.47 13.22
CA LEU A 255 6.03 -6.36 12.29
C LEU A 255 6.90 -5.19 12.74
N TYR A 256 8.01 -4.97 12.03
CA TYR A 256 9.02 -3.97 12.36
C TYR A 256 8.70 -2.62 11.72
N VAL A 257 8.86 -1.55 12.48
CA VAL A 257 8.74 -0.18 11.99
C VAL A 257 10.04 0.56 12.31
N MET A 258 10.56 1.32 11.34
CA MET A 258 11.64 2.29 11.57
C MET A 258 11.06 3.70 11.63
N VAL A 259 11.34 4.42 12.71
CA VAL A 259 11.16 5.87 12.79
C VAL A 259 12.42 6.55 12.26
N ILE A 260 12.24 7.60 11.46
CA ILE A 260 13.29 8.54 11.08
C ILE A 260 12.81 9.96 11.45
N SER A 261 13.49 10.60 12.39
CA SER A 261 13.23 11.96 12.91
C SER A 261 14.45 12.42 13.70
N ASP A 262 14.66 13.72 13.90
CA ASP A 262 15.68 14.21 14.82
C ASP A 262 15.39 13.90 16.30
N ASN A 263 14.15 13.51 16.64
CA ASN A 263 13.77 13.01 17.97
C ASN A 263 12.98 11.68 17.90
N PRO A 264 13.60 10.58 17.44
CA PRO A 264 12.87 9.42 16.91
C PRO A 264 12.07 8.63 17.97
N SER A 265 12.37 8.79 19.27
CA SER A 265 11.76 8.01 20.35
C SER A 265 10.44 8.56 20.89
N LYS A 266 10.05 9.80 20.54
CA LYS A 266 8.86 10.44 21.10
C LYS A 266 8.27 11.43 20.10
N HIS A 267 6.97 11.64 20.23
CA HIS A 267 6.28 12.73 19.56
C HIS A 267 6.73 14.10 20.08
N GLU A 268 6.88 15.09 19.20
CA GLU A 268 7.14 16.48 19.56
C GLU A 268 5.98 17.39 19.19
N LEU A 269 5.69 18.35 20.08
CA LEU A 269 4.53 19.23 19.93
C LEU A 269 4.54 19.98 18.58
N GLY A 270 3.55 19.73 17.74
CA GLY A 270 3.39 20.35 16.42
C GLY A 270 4.21 19.69 15.30
N GLU A 271 4.95 18.63 15.58
CA GLU A 271 5.61 17.76 14.60
C GLU A 271 4.58 16.73 14.06
N PRO A 272 4.22 16.76 12.76
CA PRO A 272 3.32 15.77 12.19
C PRO A 272 3.95 14.36 12.19
N GLU A 273 3.10 13.37 12.40
CA GLU A 273 3.44 11.95 12.28
C GLU A 273 3.03 11.47 10.88
N PHE A 274 3.97 10.93 10.11
CA PHE A 274 3.78 10.39 8.77
C PHE A 274 4.01 8.87 8.77
N ARG A 275 3.33 8.11 7.91
CA ARG A 275 3.70 6.70 7.68
C ARG A 275 3.65 6.21 6.23
N TYR A 276 4.59 5.33 5.88
CA TYR A 276 4.43 4.44 4.72
C TYR A 276 4.22 3.01 5.22
N VAL A 277 3.27 2.32 4.59
CA VAL A 277 3.03 0.88 4.79
C VAL A 277 3.24 0.15 3.47
N ALA A 278 3.98 -0.95 3.50
CA ALA A 278 4.19 -1.77 2.32
C ALA A 278 4.02 -3.27 2.63
N GLY A 279 3.89 -4.06 1.56
CA GLY A 279 3.82 -5.51 1.64
C GLY A 279 2.65 -5.99 2.47
N MET A 280 1.48 -5.36 2.35
CA MET A 280 0.24 -5.90 2.93
C MET A 280 -0.28 -7.11 2.15
N HIS A 281 -0.04 -7.12 0.84
CA HIS A 281 0.03 -8.35 0.05
C HIS A 281 1.50 -8.78 -0.04
N GLY A 282 1.79 -10.02 0.33
CA GLY A 282 3.18 -10.47 0.45
C GLY A 282 3.92 -10.57 -0.88
N ASN A 283 3.21 -10.82 -1.99
CA ASN A 283 3.79 -10.88 -3.33
C ASN A 283 3.85 -9.54 -4.07
N GLU A 284 3.37 -8.46 -3.46
CA GLU A 284 3.48 -7.09 -4.00
C GLU A 284 4.74 -6.43 -3.42
N VAL A 285 5.89 -6.81 -3.98
CA VAL A 285 7.19 -6.69 -3.32
C VAL A 285 7.85 -5.33 -3.53
N LEU A 286 7.56 -4.63 -4.62
CA LEU A 286 8.28 -3.39 -4.94
C LEU A 286 8.19 -2.35 -3.81
N GLY A 287 7.01 -2.17 -3.21
CA GLY A 287 6.82 -1.26 -2.08
C GLY A 287 7.70 -1.59 -0.88
N ARG A 288 7.91 -2.88 -0.58
CA ARG A 288 8.80 -3.32 0.51
C ARG A 288 10.22 -2.85 0.27
N GLU A 289 10.75 -3.11 -0.92
CA GLU A 289 12.14 -2.78 -1.25
C GLU A 289 12.34 -1.26 -1.35
N LEU A 290 11.39 -0.52 -1.94
CA LEU A 290 11.42 0.94 -1.97
C LEU A 290 11.46 1.56 -0.57
N VAL A 291 10.70 1.02 0.40
CA VAL A 291 10.73 1.49 1.79
C VAL A 291 12.08 1.21 2.46
N LEU A 292 12.71 0.05 2.18
CA LEU A 292 14.06 -0.26 2.68
C LEU A 292 15.14 0.60 2.01
N ASN A 293 14.98 0.94 0.74
CA ASN A 293 15.85 1.88 0.04
C ASN A 293 15.67 3.31 0.57
N LEU A 294 14.45 3.73 0.85
CA LEU A 294 14.14 5.03 1.46
C LEU A 294 14.78 5.19 2.84
N MET A 295 14.77 4.14 3.69
CA MET A 295 15.46 4.15 4.98
C MET A 295 16.96 4.46 4.83
N GLN A 296 17.63 3.79 3.88
CA GLN A 296 19.05 4.02 3.60
C GLN A 296 19.29 5.43 3.03
N TYR A 297 18.45 5.85 2.08
CA TYR A 297 18.55 7.15 1.41
C TYR A 297 18.43 8.30 2.40
N LEU A 298 17.37 8.33 3.23
CA LEU A 298 17.15 9.39 4.21
C LEU A 298 18.30 9.49 5.21
N CYS A 299 18.79 8.35 5.73
CA CYS A 299 19.95 8.33 6.62
C CYS A 299 21.21 8.93 5.97
N ARG A 300 21.54 8.49 4.76
CA ARG A 300 22.78 8.89 4.07
C ARG A 300 22.73 10.33 3.60
N GLU A 301 21.61 10.78 3.04
CA GLU A 301 21.44 12.16 2.59
C GLU A 301 21.36 13.15 3.76
N TYR A 302 20.77 12.75 4.89
CA TYR A 302 20.83 13.53 6.13
C TYR A 302 22.29 13.72 6.58
N LYS A 303 23.09 12.65 6.61
CA LYS A 303 24.52 12.72 6.98
C LYS A 303 25.35 13.55 6.01
N LYS A 304 24.99 13.59 4.72
CA LYS A 304 25.61 14.46 3.72
C LYS A 304 25.19 15.93 3.86
N GLY A 305 24.18 16.25 4.67
CA GLY A 305 23.68 17.60 4.88
C GLY A 305 22.77 18.10 3.76
N ASN A 306 22.11 17.19 3.02
CA ASN A 306 21.13 17.54 2.01
C ASN A 306 19.96 18.30 2.66
N GLN A 307 19.82 19.59 2.36
CA GLN A 307 18.91 20.50 3.07
C GLN A 307 17.43 20.09 2.95
N ARG A 308 17.04 19.43 1.86
CA ARG A 308 15.67 18.90 1.71
C ARG A 308 15.41 17.79 2.72
N VAL A 309 16.28 16.79 2.75
CA VAL A 309 16.18 15.63 3.66
C VAL A 309 16.37 16.06 5.12
N VAL A 310 17.33 16.94 5.42
CA VAL A 310 17.52 17.48 6.77
C VAL A 310 16.24 18.11 7.28
N ARG A 311 15.63 19.01 6.50
CA ARG A 311 14.35 19.65 6.86
C ARG A 311 13.24 18.62 7.06
N LEU A 312 13.10 17.68 6.13
CA LEU A 312 12.07 16.63 6.21
C LEU A 312 12.19 15.83 7.51
N VAL A 313 13.40 15.39 7.87
CA VAL A 313 13.68 14.62 9.09
C VAL A 313 13.54 15.45 10.37
N THR A 314 13.78 16.77 10.33
CA THR A 314 13.65 17.65 11.51
C THR A 314 12.24 18.20 11.74
N GLU A 315 11.39 18.16 10.71
CA GLU A 315 10.05 18.74 10.78
C GLU A 315 8.94 17.70 10.74
N THR A 316 9.27 16.42 10.54
CA THR A 316 8.32 15.32 10.40
C THR A 316 8.86 14.06 11.05
N ARG A 317 8.00 13.37 11.79
CA ARG A 317 8.31 12.06 12.35
C ARG A 317 7.81 10.95 11.43
N ILE A 318 8.75 10.34 10.71
CA ILE A 318 8.47 9.43 9.60
C ILE A 318 8.51 7.99 10.10
N HIS A 319 7.41 7.26 9.94
CA HIS A 319 7.31 5.84 10.30
C HIS A 319 7.23 4.94 9.06
N LEU A 320 8.14 3.99 8.96
CA LEU A 320 8.27 3.12 7.79
C LEU A 320 8.05 1.65 8.16
N LEU A 321 6.94 1.07 7.71
CA LEU A 321 6.59 -0.35 7.84
C LEU A 321 6.82 -1.06 6.49
N PRO A 322 7.97 -1.72 6.29
CA PRO A 322 8.31 -2.34 5.00
C PRO A 322 7.49 -3.59 4.68
N SER A 323 6.88 -4.24 5.69
CA SER A 323 6.14 -5.49 5.48
C SER A 323 5.08 -5.68 6.56
N MET A 324 3.83 -5.43 6.18
CA MET A 324 2.66 -5.74 7.00
C MET A 324 2.34 -7.23 7.00
N ASN A 325 2.51 -7.93 5.87
CA ASN A 325 2.33 -9.37 5.70
C ASN A 325 3.68 -10.08 5.43
N PRO A 326 4.55 -10.24 6.44
CA PRO A 326 5.81 -10.96 6.26
C PRO A 326 5.61 -12.44 6.00
N ASP A 327 4.50 -13.04 6.43
CA ASP A 327 4.21 -14.46 6.24
C ASP A 327 3.99 -14.78 4.75
N GLY A 328 3.11 -14.02 4.09
CA GLY A 328 2.88 -14.15 2.65
C GLY A 328 4.12 -13.82 1.82
N TYR A 329 4.92 -12.83 2.25
CA TYR A 329 6.16 -12.48 1.57
C TYR A 329 7.17 -13.63 1.58
N GLU A 330 7.37 -14.32 2.71
CA GLU A 330 8.33 -15.43 2.76
C GLU A 330 7.90 -16.58 1.84
N ASP A 331 6.61 -16.81 1.65
CA ASP A 331 6.09 -17.82 0.71
C ASP A 331 6.39 -17.43 -0.75
N ALA A 332 6.08 -16.19 -1.14
CA ALA A 332 6.43 -15.68 -2.47
C ALA A 332 7.95 -15.64 -2.71
N TYR A 333 8.72 -15.21 -1.71
CA TYR A 333 10.19 -15.11 -1.79
C TYR A 333 10.86 -16.45 -2.06
N VAL A 334 10.35 -17.55 -1.47
CA VAL A 334 10.89 -18.91 -1.70
C VAL A 334 10.70 -19.35 -3.16
N LYS A 335 9.64 -18.89 -3.83
CA LYS A 335 9.40 -19.16 -5.26
C LYS A 335 10.28 -18.29 -6.16
N GLY A 336 10.46 -17.03 -5.80
CA GLY A 336 11.15 -16.03 -6.60
C GLY A 336 10.20 -15.19 -7.47
N SER A 337 10.72 -14.11 -8.04
CA SER A 337 10.00 -13.09 -8.80
C SER A 337 9.10 -13.68 -9.88
N GLU A 338 9.66 -14.55 -10.72
CA GLU A 338 8.95 -15.02 -11.92
C GLU A 338 8.03 -16.23 -11.65
N LEU A 339 8.17 -16.88 -10.50
CA LEU A 339 7.50 -18.16 -10.21
C LEU A 339 6.46 -18.09 -9.10
N ALA A 340 6.37 -16.98 -8.35
CA ALA A 340 5.30 -16.75 -7.40
C ALA A 340 3.93 -16.56 -8.09
N GLY A 341 3.93 -16.13 -9.36
CA GLY A 341 2.69 -15.88 -10.09
C GLY A 341 1.84 -14.76 -9.46
N TRP A 342 0.55 -14.71 -9.83
CA TRP A 342 -0.31 -13.57 -9.47
C TRP A 342 -0.82 -13.56 -8.02
N ALA A 343 -0.92 -14.72 -7.37
CA ALA A 343 -1.65 -14.89 -6.11
C ALA A 343 -0.84 -15.57 -4.98
N ASP A 344 0.20 -16.36 -5.26
CA ASP A 344 0.95 -17.03 -4.19
C ASP A 344 1.64 -15.98 -3.32
N GLY A 345 1.46 -16.06 -2.01
CA GLY A 345 1.94 -15.07 -1.05
C GLY A 345 1.12 -13.78 -0.93
N ARG A 346 0.02 -13.60 -1.68
CA ARG A 346 -0.85 -12.42 -1.54
C ARG A 346 -1.50 -12.36 -0.15
N TYR A 347 -2.16 -13.44 0.24
CA TYR A 347 -2.96 -13.50 1.46
C TYR A 347 -2.08 -13.66 2.71
N SER A 348 -2.64 -13.35 3.88
CA SER A 348 -2.04 -13.75 5.15
C SER A 348 -1.95 -15.29 5.25
N PHE A 349 -1.22 -15.80 6.25
CA PHE A 349 -1.11 -17.24 6.48
C PHE A 349 -2.47 -17.94 6.61
N GLU A 350 -3.47 -17.27 7.18
CA GLU A 350 -4.83 -17.80 7.35
C GLU A 350 -5.70 -17.71 6.08
N GLY A 351 -5.15 -17.23 4.96
CA GLY A 351 -5.89 -17.03 3.72
C GLY A 351 -6.77 -15.77 3.71
N ILE A 352 -6.51 -14.82 4.62
CA ILE A 352 -7.24 -13.55 4.72
C ILE A 352 -6.54 -12.49 3.86
N ASP A 353 -7.31 -11.79 3.01
CA ASP A 353 -6.85 -10.59 2.32
C ASP A 353 -6.84 -9.42 3.30
N LEU A 354 -5.65 -8.91 3.63
CA LEU A 354 -5.50 -7.88 4.66
C LEU A 354 -6.15 -6.55 4.25
N ASN A 355 -6.33 -6.28 2.94
CA ASN A 355 -6.99 -5.07 2.45
C ASN A 355 -8.53 -5.21 2.38
N HIS A 356 -9.07 -6.33 2.84
CA HIS A 356 -10.52 -6.54 3.04
C HIS A 356 -10.84 -6.88 4.50
N ASN A 357 -9.87 -6.67 5.42
CA ASN A 357 -9.97 -7.15 6.79
C ASN A 357 -10.13 -6.05 7.83
N PHE A 358 -10.03 -4.77 7.47
CA PHE A 358 -10.36 -3.66 8.37
C PHE A 358 -11.89 -3.57 8.57
N PRO A 359 -12.37 -3.01 9.69
CA PRO A 359 -13.81 -2.86 9.87
C PRO A 359 -14.36 -1.89 8.82
N ASP A 360 -15.40 -2.31 8.12
CA ASP A 360 -16.15 -1.44 7.20
C ASP A 360 -16.91 -0.37 8.01
N LEU A 361 -16.32 0.82 8.08
CA LEU A 361 -16.89 1.98 8.75
C LEU A 361 -17.73 2.83 7.77
N ASN A 362 -17.62 2.60 6.47
CA ASN A 362 -18.33 3.32 5.43
C ASN A 362 -19.83 3.08 5.56
N ASN A 363 -20.24 1.81 5.60
CA ASN A 363 -21.64 1.44 5.74
C ASN A 363 -22.22 1.91 7.07
N ILE A 364 -21.45 1.87 8.16
CA ILE A 364 -21.86 2.40 9.47
C ILE A 364 -22.13 3.91 9.39
N MET A 365 -21.25 4.65 8.71
CA MET A 365 -21.41 6.09 8.50
C MET A 365 -22.67 6.39 7.68
N TRP A 366 -22.82 5.73 6.53
CA TRP A 366 -23.92 6.00 5.61
C TRP A 366 -25.28 5.61 6.20
N ASP A 367 -25.39 4.45 6.86
CA ASP A 367 -26.60 4.04 7.59
C ASP A 367 -26.99 5.07 8.64
N ALA A 368 -26.02 5.59 9.40
CA ALA A 368 -26.26 6.63 10.39
C ALA A 368 -26.73 7.95 9.74
N GLN A 369 -26.15 8.33 8.59
CA GLN A 369 -26.53 9.53 7.85
C GLN A 369 -27.94 9.43 7.25
N GLU A 370 -28.35 8.25 6.81
CA GLU A 370 -29.67 8.00 6.22
C GLU A 370 -30.78 7.96 7.28
N THR A 371 -30.52 7.32 8.42
CA THR A 371 -31.51 7.14 9.48
C THR A 371 -31.63 8.35 10.41
N ALA A 372 -30.66 9.26 10.43
CA ALA A 372 -30.65 10.40 11.34
C ALA A 372 -31.72 11.46 11.00
N ALA A 373 -32.53 11.81 12.00
CA ALA A 373 -33.46 12.94 11.93
C ALA A 373 -32.76 14.31 11.81
N ASP A 374 -31.49 14.39 12.23
CA ASP A 374 -30.64 15.58 12.18
C ASP A 374 -29.22 15.16 11.81
N LYS A 375 -28.89 15.25 10.51
CA LYS A 375 -27.59 14.85 9.96
C LYS A 375 -26.42 15.57 10.61
N SER A 376 -26.62 16.78 11.13
CA SER A 376 -25.56 17.56 11.81
C SER A 376 -25.07 16.95 13.12
N LYS A 377 -25.75 15.91 13.62
CA LYS A 377 -25.39 15.16 14.85
C LYS A 377 -24.77 13.80 14.57
N VAL A 378 -24.71 13.39 13.30
CA VAL A 378 -24.03 12.15 12.93
C VAL A 378 -22.53 12.39 12.98
N SER A 379 -21.78 11.43 13.52
CA SER A 379 -20.32 11.53 13.53
C SER A 379 -19.80 11.40 12.10
N ASN A 380 -18.96 12.34 11.67
CA ASN A 380 -18.31 12.33 10.37
C ASN A 380 -16.79 12.00 10.46
N HIS A 381 -16.32 11.65 11.67
CA HIS A 381 -14.93 11.32 12.00
C HIS A 381 -14.90 10.41 13.22
N TYR A 382 -13.80 9.67 13.42
CA TYR A 382 -13.59 8.76 14.55
C TYR A 382 -14.79 7.82 14.79
N ILE A 383 -15.28 7.21 13.72
CA ILE A 383 -16.39 6.26 13.79
C ILE A 383 -15.93 5.07 14.63
N PRO A 384 -16.63 4.72 15.72
CA PRO A 384 -16.16 3.69 16.65
C PRO A 384 -16.06 2.32 15.97
N ILE A 385 -15.00 1.57 16.29
CA ILE A 385 -14.86 0.18 15.87
C ILE A 385 -16.03 -0.63 16.46
N PRO A 386 -16.76 -1.43 15.65
CA PRO A 386 -17.86 -2.22 16.15
C PRO A 386 -17.44 -3.24 17.21
N GLU A 387 -18.27 -3.42 18.24
CA GLU A 387 -17.98 -4.37 19.32
C GLU A 387 -17.75 -5.81 18.79
N TYR A 388 -18.49 -6.23 17.77
CA TYR A 388 -18.33 -7.55 17.16
C TYR A 388 -16.93 -7.77 16.56
N TYR A 389 -16.28 -6.71 16.06
CA TYR A 389 -14.96 -6.78 15.43
C TYR A 389 -13.85 -7.02 16.47
N THR A 390 -14.08 -6.58 17.71
CA THR A 390 -13.11 -6.72 18.81
C THR A 390 -13.16 -8.06 19.54
N LYS A 391 -14.09 -8.95 19.17
CA LYS A 391 -14.21 -10.26 19.81
C LYS A 391 -13.06 -11.19 19.40
N GLU A 392 -12.69 -12.11 20.28
CA GLU A 392 -11.61 -13.09 20.02
C GLU A 392 -11.94 -14.02 18.85
N ASP A 393 -13.23 -14.33 18.63
CA ASP A 393 -13.72 -15.18 17.54
C ASP A 393 -13.95 -14.44 16.22
N ALA A 394 -13.73 -13.12 16.17
CA ALA A 394 -13.82 -12.36 14.93
C ALA A 394 -12.67 -12.76 13.98
N MET A 395 -13.00 -12.92 12.70
CA MET A 395 -12.05 -13.23 11.61
C MET A 395 -11.22 -12.00 11.25
N VAL A 396 -10.30 -11.63 12.15
CA VAL A 396 -9.39 -10.50 12.01
C VAL A 396 -7.96 -10.99 12.17
N ALA A 397 -7.17 -10.80 11.13
CA ALA A 397 -5.77 -11.21 11.10
C ALA A 397 -4.97 -10.47 12.18
N PRO A 398 -3.97 -11.11 12.82
CA PRO A 398 -3.15 -10.46 13.84
C PRO A 398 -2.40 -9.24 13.31
N GLU A 399 -2.04 -9.21 12.03
CA GLU A 399 -1.44 -8.08 11.33
C GLU A 399 -2.40 -6.88 11.33
N THR A 400 -3.66 -7.08 10.96
CA THR A 400 -4.71 -6.04 10.96
C THR A 400 -4.90 -5.47 12.36
N ARG A 401 -5.00 -6.32 13.38
CA ARG A 401 -5.12 -5.86 14.79
C ARG A 401 -3.92 -5.01 15.22
N ALA A 402 -2.70 -5.44 14.85
CA ALA A 402 -1.48 -4.71 15.17
C ALA A 402 -1.44 -3.32 14.51
N VAL A 403 -1.84 -3.23 13.24
CA VAL A 403 -1.90 -1.96 12.51
C VAL A 403 -3.00 -1.05 13.05
N ILE A 404 -4.19 -1.57 13.38
CA ILE A 404 -5.26 -0.77 14.01
C ILE A 404 -4.79 -0.18 15.35
N SER A 405 -4.17 -0.99 16.21
CA SER A 405 -3.62 -0.49 17.49
C SER A 405 -2.58 0.61 17.23
N TRP A 406 -1.70 0.39 16.26
CA TRP A 406 -0.66 1.34 15.90
C TRP A 406 -1.23 2.68 15.39
N MET A 407 -2.29 2.65 14.58
CA MET A 407 -3.01 3.83 14.11
C MET A 407 -3.72 4.59 15.24
N GLN A 408 -4.10 3.91 16.32
CA GLN A 408 -4.73 4.54 17.49
C GLN A 408 -3.69 5.14 18.46
N ASP A 409 -2.48 4.57 18.51
CA ASP A 409 -1.43 4.98 19.44
C ASP A 409 -0.66 6.23 18.98
N ILE A 410 -0.58 6.47 17.67
CA ILE A 410 0.18 7.57 17.08
C ILE A 410 -0.76 8.49 16.30
N PRO A 411 -0.68 9.83 16.48
CA PRO A 411 -1.55 10.78 15.78
C PRO A 411 -1.11 10.99 14.32
N PHE A 412 -1.18 9.93 13.50
CA PHE A 412 -0.84 9.99 12.08
C PHE A 412 -1.69 11.01 11.34
N VAL A 413 -1.03 11.81 10.50
CA VAL A 413 -1.64 12.88 9.70
C VAL A 413 -1.80 12.45 8.25
N LEU A 414 -0.74 11.86 7.69
CA LEU A 414 -0.66 11.47 6.29
C LEU A 414 -0.03 10.08 6.19
N SER A 415 -0.57 9.26 5.29
CA SER A 415 -0.10 7.91 5.03
C SER A 415 -0.24 7.55 3.56
N ALA A 416 0.55 6.58 3.11
CA ALA A 416 0.25 5.84 1.90
C ALA A 416 0.61 4.37 2.09
N ASN A 417 -0.23 3.50 1.53
CA ASN A 417 0.08 2.07 1.43
C ASN A 417 0.48 1.71 0.00
N LEU A 418 1.53 0.89 -0.11
CA LEU A 418 2.23 0.62 -1.36
C LEU A 418 1.92 -0.80 -1.84
N HIS A 419 1.45 -0.89 -3.08
CA HIS A 419 0.93 -2.08 -3.75
C HIS A 419 1.62 -2.30 -5.10
N GLY A 420 1.28 -3.41 -5.75
CA GLY A 420 1.71 -3.75 -7.10
C GLY A 420 0.67 -4.58 -7.84
N GLY A 421 0.77 -4.56 -9.16
CA GLY A 421 -0.14 -5.24 -10.09
C GLY A 421 -0.71 -4.27 -11.13
N GLU A 422 -0.78 -2.99 -10.81
CA GLU A 422 -1.17 -1.90 -11.71
C GLU A 422 -0.23 -0.70 -11.56
N LEU A 423 -0.49 0.38 -12.29
CA LEU A 423 0.30 1.60 -12.22
C LEU A 423 -0.58 2.86 -12.17
N VAL A 424 -1.12 3.13 -10.99
CA VAL A 424 -2.11 4.18 -10.67
C VAL A 424 -2.06 4.54 -9.18
N VAL A 425 -2.53 5.74 -8.81
CA VAL A 425 -2.78 6.10 -7.40
C VAL A 425 -4.27 6.12 -7.13
N THR A 426 -4.74 5.27 -6.21
CA THR A 426 -6.15 5.22 -5.82
C THR A 426 -6.38 6.01 -4.54
N TYR A 427 -7.54 6.66 -4.45
CA TYR A 427 -7.89 7.47 -3.29
C TYR A 427 -9.33 7.20 -2.79
N PRO A 428 -9.59 7.43 -1.48
CA PRO A 428 -10.88 7.16 -0.87
C PRO A 428 -12.10 7.82 -1.54
N PHE A 429 -13.31 7.27 -1.37
CA PHE A 429 -13.56 5.97 -0.72
C PHE A 429 -13.29 4.79 -1.66
N ASP A 430 -12.79 3.69 -1.10
CA ASP A 430 -12.65 2.43 -1.81
C ASP A 430 -13.93 1.60 -1.81
N CYS A 431 -14.76 1.72 -0.76
CA CYS A 431 -16.09 1.12 -0.74
C CYS A 431 -17.09 1.97 -1.55
N THR A 432 -17.94 1.32 -2.32
CA THR A 432 -19.09 1.92 -3.00
C THR A 432 -20.33 1.92 -2.12
N ARG A 433 -21.31 2.77 -2.45
CA ARG A 433 -22.64 2.70 -1.85
C ARG A 433 -23.44 1.53 -2.43
N ASP A 434 -24.36 0.99 -1.63
CA ASP A 434 -25.28 -0.09 -2.03
C ASP A 434 -24.60 -1.34 -2.64
N TRP A 435 -23.31 -1.55 -2.35
CA TRP A 435 -22.51 -2.66 -2.88
C TRP A 435 -22.41 -2.67 -4.42
N ALA A 436 -22.54 -1.52 -5.08
CA ALA A 436 -22.30 -1.40 -6.50
C ALA A 436 -20.87 -1.88 -6.84
N PRO A 437 -20.65 -2.69 -7.89
CA PRO A 437 -19.30 -3.16 -8.21
C PRO A 437 -18.32 -2.01 -8.51
N VAL A 438 -18.84 -0.95 -9.15
CA VAL A 438 -18.09 0.25 -9.57
C VAL A 438 -18.99 1.48 -9.44
N GLU A 439 -18.58 2.47 -8.66
CA GLU A 439 -19.23 3.78 -8.52
C GLU A 439 -18.28 4.83 -7.91
N ASP A 440 -18.20 6.02 -8.51
CA ASP A 440 -17.45 7.14 -7.92
C ASP A 440 -18.04 7.55 -6.58
N THR A 441 -17.27 7.34 -5.50
CA THR A 441 -17.71 7.52 -4.11
C THR A 441 -16.80 8.51 -3.39
N PRO A 442 -16.97 9.83 -3.64
CA PRO A 442 -16.05 10.85 -3.14
C PRO A 442 -16.16 11.07 -1.62
N THR A 443 -15.04 11.40 -0.98
CA THR A 443 -15.00 11.88 0.41
C THR A 443 -15.36 13.37 0.53
N ALA A 444 -15.55 13.83 1.77
CA ALA A 444 -15.68 15.27 2.06
C ALA A 444 -14.40 16.06 1.73
N ASP A 445 -13.26 15.39 1.65
CA ASP A 445 -11.94 15.96 1.32
C ASP A 445 -11.46 15.57 -0.10
N ASN A 446 -12.38 15.21 -1.00
CA ASN A 446 -12.07 14.70 -2.33
C ASN A 446 -11.10 15.58 -3.13
N ALA A 447 -11.23 16.91 -3.03
CA ALA A 447 -10.32 17.84 -3.72
C ALA A 447 -8.87 17.68 -3.24
N PHE A 448 -8.66 17.46 -1.94
CA PHE A 448 -7.33 17.26 -1.37
C PHE A 448 -6.79 15.87 -1.72
N PHE A 449 -7.62 14.82 -1.66
CA PHE A 449 -7.22 13.47 -2.06
C PHE A 449 -6.80 13.39 -3.53
N ARG A 450 -7.54 14.03 -4.43
CA ARG A 450 -7.16 14.12 -5.85
C ARG A 450 -5.84 14.85 -6.04
N TRP A 451 -5.61 15.94 -5.29
CA TRP A 451 -4.32 16.63 -5.30
C TRP A 451 -3.19 15.71 -4.83
N LEU A 452 -3.38 15.05 -3.69
CA LEU A 452 -2.41 14.14 -3.08
C LEU A 452 -2.05 12.97 -4.00
N ALA A 453 -3.06 12.35 -4.63
CA ALA A 453 -2.85 11.31 -5.63
C ALA A 453 -2.09 11.83 -6.87
N THR A 454 -2.45 13.04 -7.35
CA THR A 454 -1.78 13.67 -8.49
C THR A 454 -0.31 13.95 -8.19
N VAL A 455 0.02 14.38 -6.96
CA VAL A 455 1.40 14.67 -6.56
C VAL A 455 2.29 13.45 -6.75
N TYR A 456 1.84 12.28 -6.30
CA TYR A 456 2.61 11.05 -6.50
C TYR A 456 2.63 10.66 -7.99
N ALA A 457 1.45 10.59 -8.62
CA ALA A 457 1.31 10.08 -9.99
C ALA A 457 2.06 10.89 -11.05
N SER A 458 2.07 12.23 -10.91
CA SER A 458 2.72 13.14 -11.86
C SER A 458 4.23 13.26 -11.68
N THR A 459 4.76 12.81 -10.54
CA THR A 459 6.21 12.83 -10.26
C THR A 459 6.88 11.49 -10.50
N ASN A 460 6.11 10.41 -10.62
CA ASN A 460 6.64 9.10 -10.97
C ASN A 460 6.96 9.05 -12.47
N LEU A 461 8.19 8.66 -12.82
CA LEU A 461 8.71 8.77 -14.18
C LEU A 461 7.95 7.91 -15.20
N VAL A 462 7.54 6.70 -14.80
CA VAL A 462 6.82 5.78 -15.69
C VAL A 462 5.33 6.06 -15.65
N MET A 463 4.78 6.36 -14.48
CA MET A 463 3.35 6.63 -14.32
C MET A 463 2.92 7.90 -15.09
N ALA A 464 3.75 8.95 -15.07
CA ALA A 464 3.49 10.19 -15.78
C ALA A 464 3.77 10.12 -17.29
N ASN A 465 4.38 9.04 -17.79
CA ASN A 465 4.71 8.91 -19.20
C ASN A 465 3.44 8.69 -20.06
N PRO A 466 3.12 9.59 -21.00
CA PRO A 466 1.95 9.44 -21.87
C PRO A 466 2.09 8.30 -22.88
N ASP A 467 3.32 7.87 -23.18
CA ASP A 467 3.61 6.83 -24.17
C ASP A 467 3.74 5.43 -23.55
N ARG A 468 3.45 5.28 -22.25
CA ARG A 468 3.53 3.99 -21.55
C ARG A 468 2.46 3.02 -22.05
N ARG A 469 2.77 1.73 -22.03
CA ARG A 469 1.79 0.66 -22.27
C ARG A 469 0.90 0.47 -21.04
N ILE A 470 -0.39 0.22 -21.26
CA ILE A 470 -1.34 -0.25 -20.23
C ILE A 470 -0.82 -1.55 -19.61
N CYS A 471 -1.03 -1.80 -18.31
CA CYS A 471 -0.64 -3.08 -17.69
C CYS A 471 -1.48 -4.24 -18.23
N HIS A 472 -2.77 -4.25 -17.86
CA HIS A 472 -3.68 -5.37 -18.11
C HIS A 472 -4.85 -5.00 -19.00
N SER A 473 -5.88 -4.33 -18.47
CA SER A 473 -7.10 -4.03 -19.24
C SER A 473 -7.59 -2.58 -19.07
N GLU A 474 -7.27 -1.94 -17.96
CA GLU A 474 -7.78 -0.60 -17.63
C GLU A 474 -6.78 0.49 -18.03
N ASP A 475 -7.26 1.52 -18.76
CA ASP A 475 -6.43 2.67 -19.13
C ASP A 475 -6.56 3.81 -18.11
N PHE A 476 -5.71 3.79 -17.10
CA PHE A 476 -5.66 4.84 -16.09
C PHE A 476 -5.12 6.19 -16.62
N GLN A 477 -4.50 6.25 -17.79
CA GLN A 477 -4.04 7.52 -18.37
C GLN A 477 -5.22 8.43 -18.72
N SER A 478 -6.35 7.83 -19.11
CA SER A 478 -7.61 8.55 -19.33
C SER A 478 -8.12 9.27 -18.06
N HIS A 479 -7.65 8.86 -16.88
CA HIS A 479 -7.96 9.42 -15.57
C HIS A 479 -6.81 10.25 -14.96
N ASN A 480 -5.80 10.62 -15.77
CA ASN A 480 -4.56 11.25 -15.30
C ASN A 480 -3.80 10.42 -14.25
N ASN A 481 -3.89 9.09 -14.35
CA ASN A 481 -3.21 8.11 -13.50
C ASN A 481 -3.62 8.19 -12.01
N ILE A 482 -4.80 8.73 -11.74
CA ILE A 482 -5.44 8.71 -10.42
C ILE A 482 -6.87 8.21 -10.57
N ILE A 483 -7.40 7.52 -9.56
CA ILE A 483 -8.80 7.06 -9.59
C ILE A 483 -9.39 6.97 -8.19
N ASN A 484 -10.69 7.23 -8.04
CA ASN A 484 -11.38 6.92 -6.80
C ASN A 484 -11.47 5.40 -6.66
N GLY A 485 -11.21 4.84 -5.47
CA GLY A 485 -11.18 3.39 -5.28
C GLY A 485 -12.50 2.72 -5.70
N GLY A 486 -13.64 3.23 -5.21
CA GLY A 486 -14.97 2.74 -5.60
C GLY A 486 -15.27 2.87 -7.10
N ALA A 487 -14.70 3.87 -7.79
CA ALA A 487 -14.81 4.03 -9.25
C ALA A 487 -13.95 3.05 -10.05
N TRP A 488 -12.99 2.37 -9.42
CA TRP A 488 -12.24 1.30 -10.04
C TRP A 488 -12.87 -0.05 -9.74
N HIS A 489 -12.95 -0.40 -8.45
CA HIS A 489 -13.66 -1.57 -7.94
C HIS A 489 -13.89 -1.41 -6.43
N THR A 490 -15.04 -1.89 -5.95
CA THR A 490 -15.40 -1.77 -4.53
C THR A 490 -14.50 -2.64 -3.63
N VAL A 491 -13.89 -2.04 -2.60
CA VAL A 491 -13.09 -2.73 -1.58
C VAL A 491 -13.63 -2.40 -0.17
N PRO A 492 -14.63 -3.14 0.32
CA PRO A 492 -15.11 -2.96 1.68
C PRO A 492 -14.05 -3.45 2.70
N GLY A 493 -13.85 -2.67 3.76
CA GLY A 493 -12.85 -3.01 4.79
C GLY A 493 -11.41 -2.75 4.37
N SER A 494 -11.19 -1.74 3.53
CA SER A 494 -9.84 -1.27 3.15
C SER A 494 -9.14 -0.51 4.27
N MET A 495 -7.80 -0.53 4.24
CA MET A 495 -6.98 0.22 5.20
C MET A 495 -7.09 1.74 4.99
N ASN A 496 -7.28 2.18 3.74
CA ASN A 496 -7.46 3.59 3.38
C ASN A 496 -8.68 4.19 4.06
N ASP A 497 -9.84 3.57 3.83
CA ASP A 497 -11.13 4.06 4.32
C ASP A 497 -11.17 4.01 5.85
N PHE A 498 -10.60 2.97 6.45
CA PHE A 498 -10.44 2.89 7.89
C PHE A 498 -9.58 4.04 8.45
N SER A 499 -8.45 4.35 7.82
CA SER A 499 -7.57 5.45 8.25
C SER A 499 -8.32 6.77 8.30
N TYR A 500 -9.06 7.09 7.24
CA TYR A 500 -9.83 8.34 7.13
C TYR A 500 -11.03 8.38 8.09
N LEU A 501 -11.77 7.28 8.25
CA LEU A 501 -13.00 7.26 9.04
C LEU A 501 -12.78 7.08 10.54
N HIS A 502 -11.72 6.38 10.95
CA HIS A 502 -11.44 6.08 12.36
C HIS A 502 -10.42 7.01 13.01
N THR A 503 -9.55 7.66 12.22
CA THR A 503 -8.45 8.48 12.73
C THR A 503 -8.42 9.87 12.09
N ASN A 504 -7.35 10.64 12.31
CA ASN A 504 -7.08 11.88 11.56
C ASN A 504 -6.32 11.65 10.24
N CYS A 505 -5.83 10.43 10.01
CA CYS A 505 -4.86 10.13 8.96
C CYS A 505 -5.53 10.06 7.59
N PHE A 506 -5.03 10.83 6.63
CA PHE A 506 -5.42 10.68 5.24
C PHE A 506 -4.50 9.64 4.61
N GLU A 507 -5.08 8.61 3.97
CA GLU A 507 -4.32 7.54 3.34
C GLU A 507 -4.77 7.34 1.89
N VAL A 508 -3.81 7.05 1.02
CA VAL A 508 -4.03 6.63 -0.38
C VAL A 508 -3.33 5.30 -0.63
N THR A 509 -3.76 4.58 -1.65
CA THR A 509 -3.06 3.39 -2.14
C THR A 509 -2.30 3.73 -3.41
N VAL A 510 -1.04 3.30 -3.47
CA VAL A 510 -0.18 3.52 -4.64
C VAL A 510 0.16 2.18 -5.27
N GLU A 511 -0.32 1.95 -6.49
CA GLU A 511 0.07 0.81 -7.32
C GLU A 511 1.35 1.18 -8.09
N LEU A 512 2.46 0.53 -7.74
CA LEU A 512 3.81 0.97 -8.10
C LEU A 512 4.34 0.40 -9.42
N SER A 513 3.80 -0.75 -9.86
CA SER A 513 4.33 -1.51 -11.00
C SER A 513 3.31 -2.54 -11.51
N CYS A 514 3.30 -2.79 -12.82
CA CYS A 514 2.48 -3.87 -13.42
C CYS A 514 2.91 -5.26 -12.93
N ASP A 515 4.22 -5.47 -12.80
CA ASP A 515 4.82 -6.66 -12.20
C ASP A 515 4.73 -6.54 -10.67
N LYS A 516 4.08 -7.50 -10.01
CA LYS A 516 3.92 -7.50 -8.55
C LYS A 516 5.23 -7.77 -7.84
N PHE A 517 6.07 -8.62 -8.42
CA PHE A 517 7.33 -9.06 -7.83
C PHE A 517 8.46 -8.89 -8.85
N PRO A 518 8.83 -7.63 -9.18
CA PRO A 518 9.82 -7.36 -10.22
C PRO A 518 11.16 -7.96 -9.86
N HIS A 519 11.87 -8.51 -10.85
CA HIS A 519 13.17 -9.14 -10.65
C HIS A 519 14.19 -8.16 -10.05
N ALA A 520 15.12 -8.68 -9.25
CA ALA A 520 16.10 -7.88 -8.50
C ALA A 520 16.93 -6.90 -9.38
N SER A 521 17.16 -7.24 -10.65
CA SER A 521 17.87 -6.37 -11.61
C SER A 521 17.09 -5.10 -11.97
N GLU A 522 15.79 -5.05 -11.73
CA GLU A 522 14.90 -3.94 -12.07
C GLU A 522 14.75 -2.95 -10.90
N LEU A 523 15.07 -3.37 -9.67
CA LEU A 523 14.95 -2.53 -8.47
C LEU A 523 15.68 -1.18 -8.55
N PRO A 524 16.89 -1.05 -9.14
CA PRO A 524 17.56 0.24 -9.25
C PRO A 524 16.79 1.26 -10.10
N ILE A 525 16.18 0.83 -11.21
CA ILE A 525 15.39 1.74 -12.06
C ILE A 525 14.04 2.03 -11.41
N GLU A 526 13.42 1.06 -10.75
CA GLU A 526 12.18 1.29 -10.02
C GLU A 526 12.33 2.25 -8.84
N TRP A 527 13.51 2.26 -8.21
CA TRP A 527 13.86 3.29 -7.24
C TRP A 527 13.90 4.68 -7.86
N GLU A 528 14.56 4.85 -9.02
CA GLU A 528 14.59 6.15 -9.70
C GLU A 528 13.19 6.59 -10.17
N ASN A 529 12.33 5.65 -10.57
CA ASN A 529 10.94 5.93 -10.94
C ASN A 529 10.12 6.53 -9.79
N ASN A 530 10.40 6.13 -8.54
CA ASN A 530 9.56 6.44 -7.38
C ASN A 530 10.20 7.37 -6.35
N LYS A 531 11.52 7.54 -6.34
CA LYS A 531 12.26 8.31 -5.31
C LYS A 531 11.69 9.71 -5.13
N GLU A 532 11.48 10.45 -6.21
CA GLU A 532 10.96 11.82 -6.13
C GLU A 532 9.51 11.83 -5.62
N SER A 533 8.66 10.92 -6.11
CA SER A 533 7.28 10.77 -5.64
C SER A 533 7.19 10.49 -4.16
N LEU A 534 8.02 9.57 -3.64
CA LEU A 534 8.07 9.23 -2.23
C LEU A 534 8.40 10.45 -1.36
N LEU A 535 9.34 11.28 -1.79
CA LEU A 535 9.77 12.49 -1.08
C LEU A 535 8.72 13.61 -1.14
N VAL A 536 8.23 13.97 -2.33
CA VAL A 536 7.24 15.06 -2.50
C VAL A 536 5.94 14.72 -1.78
N TYR A 537 5.55 13.45 -1.76
CA TYR A 537 4.36 13.00 -1.04
C TYR A 537 4.46 13.24 0.47
N MET A 538 5.62 12.97 1.09
CA MET A 538 5.84 13.27 2.52
C MET A 538 5.84 14.77 2.83
N GLU A 539 6.12 15.61 1.83
CA GLU A 539 6.17 17.07 1.96
C GLU A 539 4.79 17.74 1.87
N GLN A 540 3.70 16.97 1.69
CA GLN A 540 2.36 17.55 1.59
C GLN A 540 1.85 18.06 2.95
N VAL A 541 1.35 19.30 2.96
CA VAL A 541 1.02 20.05 4.18
C VAL A 541 -0.36 20.73 4.09
N GLY A 542 -0.83 21.25 5.23
CA GLY A 542 -2.03 22.09 5.33
C GLY A 542 -1.88 23.12 6.45
N ILE A 543 -2.88 23.23 7.33
CA ILE A 543 -2.75 24.01 8.57
C ILE A 543 -2.35 23.10 9.73
N LYS A 544 -1.57 23.63 10.65
CA LYS A 544 -1.31 22.99 11.94
C LYS A 544 -1.40 23.99 13.07
N GLY A 545 -1.53 23.55 14.30
CA GLY A 545 -1.56 24.46 15.44
C GLY A 545 -1.82 23.73 16.73
N VAL A 546 -1.95 24.48 17.81
CA VAL A 546 -2.17 23.91 19.12
C VAL A 546 -3.29 24.64 19.86
N ILE A 547 -4.20 23.86 20.43
CA ILE A 547 -5.39 24.30 21.12
C ILE A 547 -5.10 24.34 22.61
N ARG A 548 -5.10 25.54 23.20
CA ARG A 548 -4.72 25.73 24.61
C ARG A 548 -5.84 26.27 25.47
N ASP A 549 -5.83 25.89 26.74
CA ASP A 549 -6.63 26.55 27.76
C ASP A 549 -6.13 27.98 28.01
N LYS A 550 -7.04 28.95 28.01
CA LYS A 550 -6.73 30.37 28.19
C LYS A 550 -5.94 30.69 29.46
N LEU A 551 -6.24 29.98 30.56
CA LEU A 551 -5.67 30.22 31.88
C LEU A 551 -4.47 29.32 32.15
N THR A 552 -4.58 28.00 31.97
CA THR A 552 -3.50 27.06 32.31
C THR A 552 -2.41 26.99 31.24
N LYS A 553 -2.71 27.44 30.01
CA LYS A 553 -1.82 27.33 28.83
C LYS A 553 -1.49 25.89 28.43
N GLN A 554 -2.08 24.90 29.07
CA GLN A 554 -1.94 23.50 28.69
C GLN A 554 -2.74 23.21 27.42
N GLY A 555 -2.26 22.24 26.65
CA GLY A 555 -2.98 21.65 25.54
C GLY A 555 -4.32 21.06 25.94
N ILE A 556 -5.27 21.09 25.00
CA ILE A 556 -6.58 20.47 25.15
C ILE A 556 -6.63 19.31 24.16
N ALA A 557 -6.54 18.08 24.67
CA ALA A 557 -6.72 16.86 23.91
C ALA A 557 -8.17 16.68 23.44
N ASP A 558 -8.36 15.92 22.37
CA ASP A 558 -9.67 15.52 21.82
C ASP A 558 -10.59 16.72 21.49
N ALA A 559 -10.02 17.90 21.28
CA ALA A 559 -10.78 19.03 20.78
C ALA A 559 -11.11 18.78 19.30
N VAL A 560 -12.37 18.98 18.92
CA VAL A 560 -12.85 18.80 17.55
C VAL A 560 -12.57 20.06 16.75
N ILE A 561 -11.87 19.91 15.63
CA ILE A 561 -11.57 20.98 14.67
C ILE A 561 -12.42 20.74 13.43
N LYS A 562 -13.33 21.68 13.18
CA LYS A 562 -14.25 21.69 12.04
C LYS A 562 -13.85 22.77 11.04
N VAL A 563 -13.81 22.42 9.77
CA VAL A 563 -13.70 23.36 8.65
C VAL A 563 -15.09 23.53 8.04
N GLU A 564 -15.60 24.75 7.93
CA GLU A 564 -17.03 25.01 7.62
C GLU A 564 -17.53 24.31 6.34
N ASP A 565 -16.68 24.20 5.31
CA ASP A 565 -17.04 23.62 4.01
C ASP A 565 -16.63 22.14 3.84
N HIS A 566 -16.13 21.48 4.89
CA HIS A 566 -15.75 20.06 4.84
C HIS A 566 -16.55 19.29 5.89
N ASP A 567 -17.31 18.28 5.44
CA ASP A 567 -18.08 17.40 6.33
C ASP A 567 -17.24 16.22 6.84
N HIS A 568 -16.05 16.53 7.36
CA HIS A 568 -15.16 15.59 8.02
C HIS A 568 -14.29 16.37 9.01
N ASP A 569 -14.56 16.25 10.30
CA ASP A 569 -13.82 16.96 11.34
C ASP A 569 -12.58 16.14 11.78
N ILE A 570 -11.63 16.77 12.48
CA ILE A 570 -10.47 16.09 13.09
C ILE A 570 -10.41 16.34 14.59
N ARG A 571 -9.52 15.64 15.30
CA ARG A 571 -9.27 15.85 16.72
C ARG A 571 -7.84 16.29 17.00
N SER A 572 -7.65 17.10 18.04
CA SER A 572 -6.31 17.35 18.57
C SER A 572 -5.74 16.14 19.30
N ALA A 573 -4.43 15.96 19.19
CA ALA A 573 -3.67 14.95 19.92
C ALA A 573 -3.53 15.30 21.41
N ALA A 574 -2.80 14.47 22.15
CA ALA A 574 -2.73 14.52 23.62
C ALA A 574 -2.24 15.87 24.18
N ASP A 575 -1.31 16.54 23.49
CA ASP A 575 -0.79 17.86 23.89
C ASP A 575 -1.55 19.04 23.25
N GLY A 576 -2.70 18.75 22.63
CA GLY A 576 -3.61 19.71 22.04
C GLY A 576 -3.22 20.23 20.66
N ASP A 577 -2.14 19.72 20.08
CA ASP A 577 -1.74 19.95 18.71
C ASP A 577 -2.62 19.20 17.71
N TYR A 578 -2.71 19.76 16.51
CA TYR A 578 -3.52 19.22 15.43
C TYR A 578 -2.93 19.60 14.08
N TRP A 579 -3.26 18.80 13.07
CA TRP A 579 -2.88 19.02 11.68
C TRP A 579 -4.11 18.76 10.80
N ARG A 580 -4.46 19.73 9.95
CA ARG A 580 -5.55 19.59 8.99
C ARG A 580 -5.00 19.85 7.58
N LEU A 581 -4.93 18.78 6.81
CA LEU A 581 -4.55 18.80 5.41
C LEU A 581 -5.63 19.51 4.58
N LEU A 582 -5.23 20.50 3.80
CA LEU A 582 -6.11 21.38 3.02
C LEU A 582 -5.35 21.90 1.81
N ASN A 583 -6.05 22.13 0.69
CA ASN A 583 -5.48 22.82 -0.46
C ASN A 583 -5.21 24.31 -0.12
N PRO A 584 -4.41 25.03 -0.94
CA PRO A 584 -4.24 26.47 -0.79
C PRO A 584 -5.58 27.23 -0.81
N GLY A 585 -5.81 28.09 0.18
CA GLY A 585 -7.09 28.79 0.34
C GLY A 585 -7.33 29.36 1.74
N GLU A 586 -8.36 30.21 1.87
CA GLU A 586 -8.81 30.73 3.17
C GLU A 586 -9.96 29.87 3.72
N TYR A 587 -9.79 29.39 4.95
CA TYR A 587 -10.74 28.50 5.61
C TYR A 587 -11.21 29.08 6.93
N LYS A 588 -12.52 28.95 7.22
CA LYS A 588 -13.08 29.25 8.54
C LYS A 588 -13.06 27.98 9.38
N VAL A 589 -12.25 28.02 10.43
CA VAL A 589 -12.01 26.90 11.33
C VAL A 589 -12.68 27.16 12.66
N VAL A 590 -13.48 26.20 13.10
CA VAL A 590 -14.23 26.22 14.36
C VAL A 590 -13.71 25.09 15.24
N VAL A 591 -13.34 25.44 16.47
CA VAL A 591 -12.86 24.48 17.46
C VAL A 591 -13.89 24.33 18.58
N TRP A 592 -14.22 23.09 18.88
CA TRP A 592 -15.09 22.69 19.98
C TRP A 592 -14.34 21.74 20.92
N ALA A 593 -14.60 21.85 22.23
CA ALA A 593 -14.08 20.91 23.22
C ALA A 593 -15.06 20.85 24.41
N GLU A 594 -15.21 19.67 25.01
CA GLU A 594 -16.13 19.50 26.13
C GLU A 594 -15.75 20.44 27.30
N GLY A 595 -16.73 21.19 27.81
CA GLY A 595 -16.51 22.10 28.93
C GLY A 595 -15.91 23.46 28.56
N TYR A 596 -15.66 23.74 27.27
CA TYR A 596 -15.17 25.01 26.74
C TYR A 596 -16.23 25.74 25.90
N PHE A 597 -16.08 27.06 25.75
CA PHE A 597 -16.82 27.81 24.72
C PHE A 597 -16.16 27.58 23.35
N PRO A 598 -16.94 27.36 22.28
CA PRO A 598 -16.40 27.23 20.93
C PRO A 598 -15.58 28.45 20.53
N SER A 599 -14.51 28.22 19.77
CA SER A 599 -13.66 29.28 19.20
C SER A 599 -13.70 29.19 17.69
N MET A 600 -13.59 30.32 17.00
CA MET A 600 -13.62 30.38 15.54
C MET A 600 -12.56 31.37 15.05
N ARG A 601 -11.82 30.98 14.01
CA ARG A 601 -10.81 31.80 13.35
C ARG A 601 -10.82 31.53 11.84
N ARG A 602 -10.28 32.48 11.07
CA ARG A 602 -9.87 32.25 9.68
C ARG A 602 -8.40 31.83 9.65
N CYS A 603 -8.11 30.72 8.98
CA CYS A 603 -6.77 30.21 8.74
C CYS A 603 -6.53 30.22 7.22
N ASN A 604 -5.32 30.52 6.78
CA ASN A 604 -4.97 30.59 5.35
C ASN A 604 -3.90 29.56 5.02
N VAL A 605 -4.12 28.75 3.99
CA VAL A 605 -3.11 27.81 3.48
C VAL A 605 -2.40 28.48 2.31
N GLY A 606 -1.07 28.60 2.40
CA GLY A 606 -0.24 29.19 1.35
C GLY A 606 0.01 28.23 0.18
N MET A 607 0.67 28.74 -0.86
CA MET A 607 1.17 27.93 -1.99
C MET A 607 2.53 27.28 -1.68
N GLU A 608 3.22 27.76 -0.65
CA GLU A 608 4.50 27.22 -0.21
C GLU A 608 4.30 25.86 0.49
N PRO A 609 5.25 24.92 0.38
CA PRO A 609 5.17 23.60 0.99
C PRO A 609 5.48 23.64 2.51
N HIS A 610 5.04 24.70 3.19
CA HIS A 610 5.21 24.85 4.64
C HIS A 610 3.84 24.98 5.30
N PRO A 611 3.59 24.28 6.42
CA PRO A 611 2.29 24.30 7.05
C PRO A 611 2.02 25.66 7.70
N THR A 612 0.80 26.19 7.52
CA THR A 612 0.42 27.45 8.18
C THR A 612 0.02 27.20 9.63
N ILE A 613 0.61 27.94 10.57
CA ILE A 613 0.26 27.86 12.00
C ILE A 613 -1.08 28.58 12.27
N CYS A 614 -2.04 27.87 12.87
CA CYS A 614 -3.34 28.40 13.29
C CYS A 614 -3.72 27.98 14.72
N ASP A 615 -3.12 28.60 15.73
CA ASP A 615 -3.39 28.26 17.14
C ASP A 615 -4.77 28.69 17.64
N PHE A 616 -5.28 27.98 18.66
CA PHE A 616 -6.52 28.37 19.35
C PHE A 616 -6.32 28.51 20.85
N THR A 617 -7.06 29.44 21.43
CA THR A 617 -7.12 29.63 22.88
C THR A 617 -8.56 29.55 23.36
N MET A 618 -8.89 28.52 24.12
CA MET A 618 -10.25 28.23 24.55
C MET A 618 -10.52 28.66 25.99
N THR A 619 -11.75 29.11 26.26
CA THR A 619 -12.17 29.54 27.59
C THR A 619 -13.14 28.53 28.21
N LYS A 620 -12.80 27.98 29.38
CA LYS A 620 -13.69 27.08 30.14
C LYS A 620 -15.03 27.74 30.44
N THR A 621 -16.10 26.96 30.29
CA THR A 621 -17.47 27.35 30.67
C THR A 621 -17.58 27.51 32.20
N PRO A 622 -18.54 28.32 32.69
CA PRO A 622 -18.77 28.46 34.12
C PRO A 622 -19.08 27.14 34.84
N LEU A 623 -19.78 26.22 34.17
CA LEU A 623 -20.10 24.88 34.69
C LEU A 623 -18.84 24.05 34.89
N GLN A 624 -17.94 24.04 33.91
CA GLN A 624 -16.68 23.29 34.01
C GLN A 624 -15.77 23.85 35.11
N ARG A 625 -15.63 25.18 35.20
CA ARG A 625 -14.89 25.83 36.28
C ARG A 625 -15.42 25.47 37.66
N LEU A 626 -16.75 25.40 37.81
CA LEU A 626 -17.40 24.98 39.05
C LEU A 626 -17.12 23.52 39.41
N LYS A 627 -17.16 22.60 38.43
CA LYS A 627 -16.81 21.19 38.63
C LYS A 627 -15.38 21.07 39.17
N GLU A 628 -14.43 21.78 38.57
CA GLU A 628 -13.02 21.77 38.98
C GLU A 628 -12.79 22.38 40.36
N ILE A 629 -13.42 23.51 40.67
CA ILE A 629 -13.35 24.13 42.01
C ILE A 629 -13.86 23.15 43.07
N ARG A 630 -14.98 22.45 42.80
CA ARG A 630 -15.51 21.43 43.72
C ARG A 630 -14.57 20.23 43.87
N ALA A 631 -14.01 19.74 42.76
CA ALA A 631 -13.07 18.62 42.78
C ALA A 631 -11.80 18.93 43.60
N LYS A 632 -11.34 20.19 43.59
CA LYS A 632 -10.21 20.68 44.40
C LYS A 632 -10.58 21.10 45.84
N GLY A 633 -11.80 20.82 46.30
CA GLY A 633 -12.25 21.17 47.66
C GLY A 633 -12.49 22.68 47.89
N GLY A 634 -12.50 23.48 46.82
CA GLY A 634 -12.70 24.93 46.88
C GLY A 634 -14.15 25.32 47.16
N LYS A 635 -14.35 26.37 47.96
CA LYS A 635 -15.68 26.97 48.18
C LYS A 635 -16.13 27.73 46.92
N ILE A 636 -17.37 27.50 46.51
CA ILE A 636 -17.97 28.20 45.36
C ILE A 636 -17.94 29.72 45.62
N PRO A 637 -17.45 30.54 44.67
CA PRO A 637 -17.45 31.99 44.79
C PRO A 637 -18.82 32.56 45.16
N GLN A 638 -18.85 33.53 46.08
CA GLN A 638 -20.07 34.02 46.72
C GLN A 638 -21.03 34.73 45.74
N ASP A 639 -20.46 35.42 44.75
CA ASP A 639 -21.17 36.03 43.62
C ASP A 639 -21.91 34.98 42.76
N LEU A 640 -21.28 33.83 42.55
CA LEU A 640 -21.83 32.74 41.76
C LEU A 640 -22.92 31.98 42.52
N GLN A 641 -22.78 31.83 43.84
CA GLN A 641 -23.85 31.29 44.71
C GLN A 641 -25.10 32.17 44.65
N LEU A 642 -24.93 33.49 44.68
CA LEU A 642 -26.03 34.46 44.56
C LEU A 642 -26.72 34.37 43.19
N ARG A 643 -25.94 34.27 42.09
CA ARG A 643 -26.49 34.07 40.73
C ARG A 643 -27.23 32.75 40.58
N LEU A 644 -26.69 31.64 41.10
CA LEU A 644 -27.34 30.33 41.07
C LEU A 644 -28.65 30.34 41.88
N ARG A 645 -28.68 31.04 43.01
CA ARG A 645 -29.89 31.23 43.83
C ARG A 645 -30.95 32.04 43.08
N ALA A 646 -30.54 33.11 42.41
CA ALA A 646 -31.43 33.92 41.56
C ALA A 646 -32.00 33.14 40.37
N LEU A 647 -31.18 32.32 39.69
CA LEU A 647 -31.61 31.45 38.60
C LEU A 647 -32.58 30.36 39.07
N ARG A 648 -32.34 29.73 40.22
CA ARG A 648 -33.28 28.79 40.84
C ARG A 648 -34.63 29.45 41.14
N LEU A 649 -34.62 30.64 41.73
CA LEU A 649 -35.84 31.41 42.00
C LEU A 649 -36.58 31.78 40.72
N ARG A 650 -35.86 32.13 39.64
CA ARG A 650 -36.45 32.45 38.33
C ARG A 650 -37.08 31.22 37.67
N LYS A 651 -36.42 30.06 37.74
CA LYS A 651 -36.95 28.77 37.22
C LYS A 651 -38.17 28.31 38.01
N LEU A 652 -38.15 28.46 39.34
CA LEU A 652 -39.31 28.25 40.21
C LEU A 652 -40.47 29.17 39.80
N ARG A 653 -40.25 30.48 39.67
CA ARG A 653 -41.29 31.43 39.23
C ARG A 653 -41.86 31.08 37.85
N ALA A 654 -41.02 30.67 36.90
CA ALA A 654 -41.48 30.25 35.57
C ALA A 654 -42.33 28.97 35.63
N SER A 655 -41.90 27.98 36.41
CA SER A 655 -42.65 26.74 36.65
C SER A 655 -43.99 27.02 37.34
N THR A 656 -44.01 27.83 38.40
CA THR A 656 -45.24 28.27 39.08
C THR A 656 -46.17 29.02 38.13
N LYS A 657 -45.64 29.89 37.26
CA LYS A 657 -46.43 30.62 36.25
C LYS A 657 -47.04 29.67 35.21
N ALA A 658 -46.31 28.65 34.78
CA ALA A 658 -46.81 27.62 33.86
C ALA A 658 -47.91 26.75 34.51
N ILE A 659 -47.72 26.35 35.78
CA ILE A 659 -48.72 25.61 36.56
C ILE A 659 -49.99 26.45 36.76
N ASN A 660 -49.84 27.73 37.11
CA ASN A 660 -50.98 28.63 37.29
C ASN A 660 -51.75 28.84 35.98
N ARG A 661 -51.07 29.02 34.84
CA ARG A 661 -51.72 29.08 33.52
C ARG A 661 -52.49 27.80 33.19
N ARG A 662 -51.94 26.61 33.47
CA ARG A 662 -52.66 25.33 33.28
C ARG A 662 -53.91 25.24 34.15
N ARG A 663 -53.83 25.64 35.42
CA ARG A 663 -54.98 25.67 36.34
C ARG A 663 -56.06 26.66 35.88
N GLU A 664 -55.66 27.80 35.35
CA GLU A 664 -56.56 28.83 34.83
C GLU A 664 -57.28 28.36 33.55
N SER A 665 -56.55 27.71 32.62
CA SER A 665 -57.15 27.06 31.45
C SER A 665 -58.13 25.95 31.82
N GLN A 666 -57.82 25.13 32.84
CA GLN A 666 -58.74 24.11 33.35
C GLN A 666 -60.00 24.72 33.99
N ARG A 667 -59.88 25.81 34.76
CA ARG A 667 -61.02 26.55 35.30
C ARG A 667 -61.90 27.15 34.20
N LEU A 668 -61.29 27.73 33.15
CA LEU A 668 -62.02 28.26 31.99
C LEU A 668 -62.74 27.15 31.21
N GLN A 669 -62.13 25.96 31.08
CA GLN A 669 -62.79 24.78 30.50
C GLN A 669 -63.97 24.29 31.36
N GLN A 670 -63.82 24.24 32.68
CA GLN A 670 -64.91 23.88 33.59
C GLN A 670 -66.06 24.90 33.57
N ALA A 671 -65.74 26.21 33.53
CA ALA A 671 -66.74 27.27 33.40
C ALA A 671 -67.47 27.23 32.05
N ARG A 672 -66.77 26.89 30.95
CA ARG A 672 -67.38 26.64 29.64
C ARG A 672 -68.30 25.42 29.66
N LYS A 673 -67.90 24.32 30.31
CA LYS A 673 -68.77 23.14 30.51
C LYS A 673 -70.00 23.44 31.36
N ALA A 674 -69.86 24.24 32.42
CA ALA A 674 -70.99 24.64 33.27
C ALA A 674 -72.00 25.54 32.52
N ARG A 675 -71.51 26.42 31.63
CA ARG A 675 -72.36 27.24 30.75
C ARG A 675 -73.07 26.41 29.67
N SER A 676 -72.43 25.38 29.11
CA SER A 676 -73.09 24.49 28.14
C SER A 676 -74.17 23.60 28.78
N THR A 677 -74.00 23.19 30.04
CA THR A 677 -75.04 22.43 30.77
C THR A 677 -76.21 23.29 31.25
N GLY A 678 -76.00 24.59 31.47
CA GLY A 678 -77.08 25.53 31.82
C GLY A 678 -77.99 25.89 30.64
N ALA A 679 -77.48 25.86 29.41
CA ALA A 679 -78.23 26.15 28.18
C ALA A 679 -79.08 24.96 27.67
N GLN A 680 -78.96 23.77 28.27
CA GLN A 680 -79.78 22.59 27.96
C GLN A 680 -80.94 22.36 28.95
N ARG A 681 -81.17 23.28 29.90
CA ARG A 681 -82.25 23.21 30.91
C ARG A 681 -83.13 24.47 30.98
N ALA A 682 -83.10 25.31 29.95
CA ALA A 682 -83.98 26.47 29.80
C ALA A 682 -84.95 26.27 28.63
#